data_AF-A0A1J7K1F5-F1
#
_entry.id   AF-A0A1J7K1F5-F1
#
_cell.length_a   1.000
_cell.length_b   1.000
_cell.length_c   1.000
_cell.angle_alpha   90.00
_cell.angle_beta   90.00
_cell.angle_gamma   90.00
#
_symmetry.space_group_name_H-M   'P 1'
#
loop_
_entity.id
_entity.type
_entity.pdbx_description
1 polymer ?
#
loop_
_entity_poly.entity_id
_entity_poly.type
_entity_poly.pdbx_seq_one_letter_code
_entity_poly.pdbx_strand_id
1 'polypeptide(L)'
;MTALQRGLCIALLLWHGVIASPLGQQPQQHPLQSHAAAPRKLKGKFLHITDLHPDEFYKVHSSTSEEDTCHRGKGPAGTYGAETSDCDSPLSLVNATFDWISANLKDEIDFVIWTGDSARHDSDEDIPRSPAQVLGTNRLVADKFADTFSDPSGVGMTIPVIPTLGNNDILPHNILLPGPNKWLKYYTDIWRHFIPEEQRHSFEFGGWFYVEVIPNKLAVFSLNTLYFFDRNAGVDDCTTPSEPGYKQMEWLRIQLQFLRSRGMKAILMGHVPPARTESKKLWDETCWQKYTLWLQQYRDVVTGGIFGHMNIDHFMLQDTKDVDIGVVTGSSTEFGAREAMDDELSAESTADYLQELRIGWSNLVKPTSGGAGDEGHKKGKKPKKPRDPWAERYQLSLVGPSIVPNYFPTLRVVEYNISGLENAAVWSSAIKSISDASPIEEDEERNLELRDLSEVEASKKGDKKQGRKKKHHKKPKDKKPKDPNLVIPQPPAETSPPGPAYSPQPLTLTGYTQYFANLTHINNDLTPDDGGDENTEPKKSKPKPREFVFEVEYRTKDDKLYKLEDLTVGSFVKLASLMAQPIKGKGFEEGLSVVGGGNDTLVGEEQFEDEDGLDDEADSDDESDDEVEAAKKNGKNGKHKKKKHGGKHKKKKANKVWLHFLSHAFVKTIDEDDLKKMIMALHLLLLLLVLLLVLPAYIIYKPPKLLIRYFAHRWPDVLFEAFSLPASAGKVIALTIDDAPSSHTRDILQVLADEDAHATFFVVGNQVSGREDVLQEIVTAGHGLGNHGGRDEPARGLTLSELQRQITAVEGVIETAYDTAGVGGKDRKETGRDGKYFRPGSGFFSSKMRELAKEMGYRIVLGGIYPHDAQIGYEWVNARHILGMVRPGGIIICHDRRSWTVGMLRRVLPELRRRGYRVVGVGELTWTTGHYRYWRHHHRSNPYNSPVHHCGRFQSDIVSQTHISYPLVPNPTHRHPDPLSQLQTPSPSPTTPP
;
A
#
# COMPACT_ATOMS: atom_id res chain seq x y z
N MET A 1 37.48 -8.71 -60.90
CA MET A 1 37.66 -7.74 -62.01
C MET A 1 36.53 -7.97 -63.02
N THR A 2 36.05 -6.91 -63.68
CA THR A 2 35.27 -6.90 -64.96
C THR A 2 34.18 -7.95 -65.22
N ALA A 3 32.95 -7.48 -65.45
CA ALA A 3 31.78 -8.28 -65.85
C ALA A 3 31.61 -8.40 -67.40
N LEU A 4 30.41 -8.86 -67.82
CA LEU A 4 29.81 -8.82 -69.18
C LEU A 4 30.21 -9.90 -70.22
N GLN A 5 29.34 -10.90 -70.41
CA GLN A 5 28.43 -11.08 -71.57
C GLN A 5 27.65 -12.41 -71.37
N ARG A 6 26.31 -12.47 -71.29
CA ARG A 6 25.23 -12.17 -72.26
C ARG A 6 25.20 -13.09 -73.49
N GLY A 7 24.23 -14.00 -73.52
CA GLY A 7 23.78 -14.79 -74.68
C GLY A 7 22.49 -15.55 -74.31
N LEU A 8 21.45 -15.47 -75.14
CA LEU A 8 20.10 -15.94 -74.79
C LEU A 8 19.48 -16.79 -75.91
N CYS A 9 18.73 -17.82 -75.51
CA CYS A 9 17.55 -18.38 -76.18
C CYS A 9 17.63 -19.28 -77.46
N ILE A 10 16.73 -20.27 -77.45
CA ILE A 10 15.92 -20.85 -78.55
C ILE A 10 16.43 -22.09 -79.33
N ALA A 11 15.47 -23.05 -79.51
CA ALA A 11 15.41 -24.22 -80.39
C ALA A 11 16.42 -25.37 -80.12
N LEU A 12 16.03 -26.62 -79.79
CA LEU A 12 15.15 -27.59 -80.49
C LEU A 12 15.61 -27.82 -81.95
N LEU A 13 16.18 -28.97 -82.33
CA LEU A 13 15.47 -30.24 -82.51
C LEU A 13 16.43 -31.44 -82.77
N LEU A 14 16.11 -32.58 -82.13
CA LEU A 14 16.18 -33.98 -82.64
C LEU A 14 17.51 -34.74 -82.88
N TRP A 15 17.34 -36.08 -82.83
CA TRP A 15 18.13 -37.18 -83.43
C TRP A 15 19.52 -37.47 -82.84
N HIS A 16 19.83 -38.66 -82.27
CA HIS A 16 19.12 -39.96 -82.11
C HIS A 16 19.44 -40.52 -80.69
N GLY A 17 18.83 -41.57 -80.11
CA GLY A 17 17.83 -42.56 -80.57
C GLY A 17 18.27 -43.99 -80.22
N VAL A 18 17.33 -44.96 -80.13
CA VAL A 18 17.52 -46.40 -79.73
C VAL A 18 17.72 -46.63 -78.21
N ILE A 19 17.17 -47.67 -77.55
CA ILE A 19 15.81 -48.26 -77.43
C ILE A 19 15.92 -49.48 -76.48
N ALA A 20 15.05 -49.59 -75.48
CA ALA A 20 14.68 -50.84 -74.81
C ALA A 20 13.30 -50.70 -74.14
N SER A 21 12.54 -51.79 -74.06
CA SER A 21 11.10 -51.88 -73.70
C SER A 21 10.91 -52.91 -72.55
N PRO A 22 9.72 -53.15 -71.93
CA PRO A 22 8.36 -52.83 -72.42
C PRO A 22 7.30 -52.36 -71.39
N LEU A 23 6.08 -52.20 -71.93
CA LEU A 23 4.81 -51.73 -71.38
C LEU A 23 4.32 -52.31 -70.03
N GLY A 24 3.66 -51.45 -69.26
CA GLY A 24 2.68 -51.77 -68.20
C GLY A 24 1.49 -50.80 -68.27
N GLN A 25 0.31 -51.19 -67.79
CA GLN A 25 -0.96 -50.47 -68.05
C GLN A 25 -1.20 -49.24 -67.16
N GLN A 26 -1.92 -48.24 -67.68
CA GLN A 26 -2.42 -47.10 -66.91
C GLN A 26 -3.57 -47.50 -65.97
N PRO A 27 -3.52 -47.12 -64.68
CA PRO A 27 -4.72 -46.91 -63.86
C PRO A 27 -5.36 -45.57 -64.20
N GLN A 28 -6.67 -45.46 -63.99
CA GLN A 28 -7.47 -44.29 -64.35
C GLN A 28 -7.13 -43.05 -63.51
N GLN A 29 -7.27 -41.86 -64.11
CA GLN A 29 -7.41 -40.63 -63.35
C GLN A 29 -8.72 -40.68 -62.54
N HIS A 30 -8.64 -41.08 -61.27
CA HIS A 30 -9.63 -40.64 -60.30
C HIS A 30 -9.55 -39.11 -60.23
N PRO A 31 -10.69 -38.39 -60.26
CA PRO A 31 -10.69 -37.02 -59.80
C PRO A 31 -10.23 -37.04 -58.35
N LEU A 32 -9.10 -36.41 -58.05
CA LEU A 32 -8.83 -35.96 -56.70
C LEU A 32 -9.95 -34.98 -56.36
N GLN A 33 -10.96 -35.46 -55.64
CA GLN A 33 -11.90 -34.58 -54.98
C GLN A 33 -11.07 -33.65 -54.12
N SER A 34 -11.11 -32.36 -54.42
CA SER A 34 -10.76 -31.36 -53.45
C SER A 34 -11.75 -31.51 -52.29
N HIS A 35 -11.34 -32.26 -51.27
CA HIS A 35 -11.90 -32.16 -49.94
C HIS A 35 -11.56 -30.76 -49.41
N ALA A 36 -12.27 -29.76 -49.93
CA ALA A 36 -12.33 -28.43 -49.35
C ALA A 36 -12.73 -28.64 -47.90
N ALA A 37 -11.80 -28.38 -46.98
CA ALA A 37 -12.01 -28.62 -45.57
C ALA A 37 -13.30 -27.91 -45.14
N ALA A 38 -14.18 -28.64 -44.46
CA ALA A 38 -15.47 -28.10 -44.05
C ALA A 38 -15.24 -26.78 -43.27
N PRO A 39 -15.99 -25.71 -43.56
CA PRO A 39 -15.73 -24.40 -42.97
C PRO A 39 -15.73 -24.50 -41.43
N ARG A 40 -14.64 -24.03 -40.82
CA ARG A 40 -14.47 -24.03 -39.36
C ARG A 40 -15.67 -23.32 -38.73
N LYS A 41 -16.24 -23.93 -37.69
CA LYS A 41 -17.32 -23.34 -36.90
C LYS A 41 -16.75 -22.69 -35.65
N LEU A 42 -17.46 -21.68 -35.14
CA LEU A 42 -17.13 -21.09 -33.84
C LEU A 42 -17.22 -22.15 -32.72
N LYS A 43 -16.21 -22.14 -31.85
CA LYS A 43 -16.08 -23.00 -30.67
C LYS A 43 -16.62 -22.32 -29.41
N GLY A 44 -16.70 -20.99 -29.41
CA GLY A 44 -17.00 -20.19 -28.23
C GLY A 44 -15.82 -20.11 -27.26
N LYS A 45 -14.59 -20.15 -27.77
CA LYS A 45 -13.36 -20.14 -26.94
C LYS A 45 -12.27 -19.27 -27.57
N PHE A 46 -11.45 -18.63 -26.76
CA PHE A 46 -10.21 -17.98 -27.21
C PHE A 46 -9.05 -18.22 -26.23
N LEU A 47 -7.83 -18.19 -26.74
CA LEU A 47 -6.61 -18.24 -25.94
C LEU A 47 -6.22 -16.83 -25.49
N HIS A 48 -5.86 -16.68 -24.22
CA HIS A 48 -5.11 -15.54 -23.69
C HIS A 48 -3.74 -16.05 -23.20
N ILE A 49 -2.69 -15.43 -23.72
CA ILE A 49 -1.28 -15.70 -23.42
C ILE A 49 -0.53 -14.37 -23.33
N THR A 50 0.45 -14.26 -22.45
CA THR A 50 1.08 -12.99 -22.10
C THR A 50 2.46 -13.21 -21.49
N ASP A 51 3.30 -12.16 -21.52
CA ASP A 51 4.53 -12.07 -20.72
C ASP A 51 5.39 -13.32 -20.93
N LEU A 52 5.85 -13.50 -22.18
CA LEU A 52 6.63 -14.67 -22.59
C LEU A 52 8.10 -14.54 -22.23
N HIS A 53 8.65 -13.33 -22.26
CA HIS A 53 10.05 -13.00 -21.96
C HIS A 53 11.07 -14.07 -22.40
N PRO A 54 11.16 -14.39 -23.71
CA PRO A 54 12.21 -15.26 -24.23
C PRO A 54 13.59 -14.67 -23.95
N ASP A 55 14.43 -15.43 -23.26
CA ASP A 55 15.84 -15.16 -23.10
C ASP A 55 16.71 -16.13 -23.93
N GLU A 56 17.77 -15.56 -24.52
CA GLU A 56 18.76 -16.22 -25.36
C GLU A 56 20.04 -16.60 -24.58
N PHE A 57 20.21 -16.10 -23.35
CA PHE A 57 21.41 -16.29 -22.53
C PHE A 57 21.27 -17.35 -21.42
N TYR A 58 20.04 -17.74 -21.11
CA TYR A 58 19.66 -18.71 -20.09
C TYR A 58 20.44 -20.01 -20.24
N LYS A 59 21.08 -20.44 -19.14
CA LYS A 59 21.81 -21.71 -19.08
C LYS A 59 21.13 -22.65 -18.10
N VAL A 60 21.09 -23.93 -18.46
CA VAL A 60 20.60 -24.97 -17.56
C VAL A 60 21.70 -25.26 -16.52
N HIS A 61 21.30 -25.39 -15.25
CA HIS A 61 22.13 -25.53 -14.04
C HIS A 61 23.00 -24.30 -13.68
N SER A 62 22.61 -23.08 -14.07
CA SER A 62 23.14 -21.79 -13.61
C SER A 62 22.51 -21.34 -12.27
N SER A 63 23.04 -20.26 -11.69
CA SER A 63 22.48 -19.65 -10.47
C SER A 63 21.23 -18.81 -10.76
N THR A 64 20.25 -18.89 -9.87
CA THR A 64 19.00 -18.10 -9.91
C THR A 64 19.07 -16.77 -9.16
N SER A 65 20.20 -16.46 -8.52
CA SER A 65 20.38 -15.21 -7.75
C SER A 65 20.36 -13.95 -8.63
N GLU A 66 19.92 -12.83 -8.06
CA GLU A 66 19.86 -11.50 -8.70
C GLU A 66 21.13 -11.13 -9.49
N GLU A 67 22.32 -11.38 -8.94
CA GLU A 67 23.61 -11.09 -9.60
C GLU A 67 23.94 -12.00 -10.80
N ASP A 68 23.25 -13.14 -10.99
CA ASP A 68 23.59 -14.15 -12.01
C ASP A 68 22.47 -14.43 -13.03
N THR A 69 21.19 -14.15 -12.70
CA THR A 69 20.02 -14.12 -13.62
C THR A 69 19.82 -15.36 -14.51
N CYS A 70 20.23 -16.55 -14.05
CA CYS A 70 20.33 -17.78 -14.84
C CYS A 70 21.29 -17.72 -16.05
N HIS A 71 22.05 -16.63 -16.23
CA HIS A 71 23.08 -16.48 -17.26
C HIS A 71 24.45 -17.03 -16.83
N ARG A 72 24.76 -17.13 -15.53
CA ARG A 72 26.09 -17.49 -15.01
C ARG A 72 26.03 -18.23 -13.65
N GLY A 73 27.18 -18.41 -12.99
CA GLY A 73 27.30 -19.23 -11.79
C GLY A 73 26.99 -20.71 -12.01
N LYS A 74 26.49 -21.36 -10.95
CA LYS A 74 25.88 -22.69 -10.92
C LYS A 74 24.72 -22.66 -9.93
N GLY A 75 23.70 -23.48 -10.15
CA GLY A 75 22.56 -23.56 -9.24
C GLY A 75 21.37 -24.32 -9.83
N PRO A 76 20.14 -24.04 -9.38
CA PRO A 76 18.96 -24.87 -9.62
C PRO A 76 18.30 -24.68 -11.00
N ALA A 77 18.82 -23.79 -11.87
CA ALA A 77 18.15 -23.42 -13.13
C ALA A 77 17.77 -24.63 -14.01
N GLY A 78 16.47 -24.80 -14.26
CA GLY A 78 15.92 -25.98 -14.92
C GLY A 78 16.04 -25.98 -16.44
N THR A 79 15.60 -27.07 -17.09
CA THR A 79 15.55 -27.12 -18.57
C THR A 79 14.44 -26.25 -19.14
N TYR A 80 13.34 -26.05 -18.41
CA TYR A 80 12.17 -25.28 -18.83
C TYR A 80 11.96 -24.01 -18.00
N GLY A 81 13.03 -23.45 -17.43
CA GLY A 81 12.99 -22.29 -16.54
C GLY A 81 13.19 -22.68 -15.07
N ALA A 82 13.19 -21.68 -14.21
CA ALA A 82 13.29 -21.81 -12.76
C ALA A 82 12.15 -21.03 -12.10
N GLU A 83 11.20 -21.75 -11.52
CA GLU A 83 10.05 -21.18 -10.83
C GLU A 83 10.47 -20.29 -9.65
N THR A 84 9.69 -19.23 -9.36
CA THR A 84 9.91 -18.34 -8.20
C THR A 84 11.28 -17.67 -8.16
N SER A 85 11.84 -17.35 -9.33
CA SER A 85 13.07 -16.57 -9.50
C SER A 85 12.88 -15.43 -10.50
N ASP A 86 13.85 -14.52 -10.58
CA ASP A 86 13.89 -13.42 -11.54
C ASP A 86 14.49 -13.82 -12.90
N CYS A 87 14.58 -15.13 -13.17
CA CYS A 87 15.04 -15.65 -14.45
C CYS A 87 13.93 -15.65 -15.51
N ASP A 88 14.27 -15.16 -16.70
CA ASP A 88 13.36 -15.14 -17.85
C ASP A 88 13.19 -16.53 -18.51
N SER A 89 12.25 -16.64 -19.47
CA SER A 89 11.92 -17.91 -20.12
C SER A 89 13.03 -18.39 -21.05
N PRO A 90 13.62 -19.58 -20.84
CA PRO A 90 14.50 -20.16 -21.85
C PRO A 90 13.70 -20.53 -23.11
N LEU A 91 14.35 -20.47 -24.27
CA LEU A 91 13.73 -20.83 -25.56
C LEU A 91 13.13 -22.25 -25.59
N SER A 92 13.59 -23.16 -24.73
CA SER A 92 12.98 -24.48 -24.50
C SER A 92 11.56 -24.43 -23.96
N LEU A 93 11.28 -23.56 -22.98
CA LEU A 93 9.94 -23.32 -22.43
C LEU A 93 9.02 -22.71 -23.49
N VAL A 94 9.53 -21.72 -24.23
CA VAL A 94 8.78 -21.06 -25.30
C VAL A 94 8.46 -22.06 -26.43
N ASN A 95 9.43 -22.88 -26.86
CA ASN A 95 9.21 -23.94 -27.85
C ASN A 95 8.10 -24.91 -27.39
N ALA A 96 8.28 -25.52 -26.21
CA ALA A 96 7.35 -26.53 -25.71
C ALA A 96 5.94 -25.98 -25.43
N THR A 97 5.83 -24.69 -25.09
CA THR A 97 4.55 -23.98 -24.97
C THR A 97 3.80 -23.93 -26.30
N PHE A 98 4.46 -23.52 -27.38
CA PHE A 98 3.84 -23.49 -28.72
C PHE A 98 3.56 -24.90 -29.26
N ASP A 99 4.45 -25.87 -29.03
CA ASP A 99 4.22 -27.27 -29.40
C ASP A 99 2.97 -27.84 -28.70
N TRP A 100 2.83 -27.59 -27.39
CA TRP A 100 1.66 -28.03 -26.61
C TRP A 100 0.37 -27.31 -27.07
N ILE A 101 0.41 -26.00 -27.32
CA ILE A 101 -0.73 -25.23 -27.86
C ILE A 101 -1.16 -25.79 -29.23
N SER A 102 -0.20 -26.09 -30.11
CA SER A 102 -0.44 -26.66 -31.43
C SER A 102 -1.12 -28.03 -31.35
N ALA A 103 -0.69 -28.88 -30.41
CA ALA A 103 -1.24 -30.22 -30.22
C ALA A 103 -2.60 -30.25 -29.49
N ASN A 104 -2.87 -29.33 -28.56
CA ASN A 104 -4.01 -29.43 -27.62
C ASN A 104 -5.09 -28.34 -27.79
N LEU A 105 -4.74 -27.12 -28.22
CA LEU A 105 -5.66 -25.98 -28.24
C LEU A 105 -5.99 -25.45 -29.64
N LYS A 106 -5.09 -25.61 -30.61
CA LYS A 106 -5.21 -25.04 -31.97
C LYS A 106 -6.58 -25.27 -32.61
N ASP A 107 -7.14 -26.48 -32.52
CA ASP A 107 -8.44 -26.79 -33.13
C ASP A 107 -9.66 -26.62 -32.21
N GLU A 108 -9.48 -26.04 -31.02
CA GLU A 108 -10.52 -25.75 -30.04
C GLU A 108 -10.79 -24.26 -29.79
N ILE A 109 -10.00 -23.34 -30.36
CA ILE A 109 -10.15 -21.88 -30.18
C ILE A 109 -10.53 -21.13 -31.46
N ASP A 110 -11.13 -19.95 -31.32
CA ASP A 110 -11.60 -19.10 -32.41
C ASP A 110 -10.62 -17.95 -32.74
N PHE A 111 -9.90 -17.45 -31.74
CA PHE A 111 -8.88 -16.40 -31.87
C PHE A 111 -7.87 -16.46 -30.69
N VAL A 112 -6.80 -15.67 -30.77
CA VAL A 112 -5.76 -15.55 -29.73
C VAL A 112 -5.55 -14.08 -29.35
N ILE A 113 -5.56 -13.80 -28.04
CA ILE A 113 -5.14 -12.54 -27.44
C ILE A 113 -3.73 -12.73 -26.88
N TRP A 114 -2.77 -11.95 -27.42
CA TRP A 114 -1.38 -11.93 -26.98
C TRP A 114 -1.07 -10.54 -26.39
N THR A 115 -1.02 -10.43 -25.07
CA THR A 115 -0.90 -9.14 -24.37
C THR A 115 0.55 -8.64 -24.18
N GLY A 116 1.44 -8.94 -25.13
CA GLY A 116 2.79 -8.38 -25.22
C GLY A 116 3.86 -9.06 -24.39
N ASP A 117 4.97 -8.34 -24.20
CA ASP A 117 6.20 -8.70 -23.50
C ASP A 117 6.85 -10.00 -23.99
N SER A 118 7.62 -9.82 -25.07
CA SER A 118 8.30 -10.85 -25.84
C SER A 118 9.78 -10.52 -26.07
N ALA A 119 10.35 -9.75 -25.15
CA ALA A 119 11.78 -9.66 -24.89
C ALA A 119 12.03 -9.82 -23.38
N ARG A 120 13.14 -10.48 -23.01
CA ARG A 120 13.56 -10.66 -21.62
C ARG A 120 13.71 -9.34 -20.85
N HIS A 121 13.74 -9.39 -19.53
CA HIS A 121 14.07 -8.26 -18.65
C HIS A 121 15.52 -7.78 -18.86
N ASP A 122 15.91 -6.67 -18.23
CA ASP A 122 17.29 -6.13 -18.33
C ASP A 122 18.06 -6.21 -17.01
N SER A 123 17.90 -7.35 -16.33
CA SER A 123 18.41 -7.60 -14.98
C SER A 123 19.92 -7.87 -14.93
N ASP A 124 20.55 -8.26 -16.06
CA ASP A 124 22.00 -8.53 -16.11
C ASP A 124 22.79 -7.30 -16.61
N GLU A 125 23.46 -6.61 -15.68
CA GLU A 125 24.30 -5.44 -16.00
C GLU A 125 25.51 -5.77 -16.92
N ASP A 126 26.01 -7.01 -16.95
CA ASP A 126 27.09 -7.41 -17.88
C ASP A 126 26.57 -7.61 -19.32
N ILE A 127 25.29 -7.93 -19.47
CA ILE A 127 24.65 -8.25 -20.75
C ILE A 127 23.40 -7.36 -20.95
N PRO A 128 23.56 -6.03 -21.10
CA PRO A 128 22.43 -5.13 -21.30
C PRO A 128 21.74 -5.37 -22.65
N ARG A 129 20.41 -5.19 -22.68
CA ARG A 129 19.53 -5.50 -23.81
C ARG A 129 19.72 -4.51 -24.95
N SER A 130 20.05 -5.00 -26.14
CA SER A 130 20.16 -4.17 -27.35
C SER A 130 18.84 -4.11 -28.14
N PRO A 131 18.61 -3.06 -28.96
CA PRO A 131 17.46 -3.00 -29.85
C PRO A 131 17.37 -4.15 -30.86
N ALA A 132 18.50 -4.77 -31.21
CA ALA A 132 18.54 -5.92 -32.10
C ALA A 132 17.96 -7.18 -31.44
N GLN A 133 18.19 -7.36 -30.14
CA GLN A 133 17.61 -8.47 -29.37
C GLN A 133 16.12 -8.25 -29.15
N VAL A 134 15.67 -7.05 -28.74
CA VAL A 134 14.24 -6.74 -28.57
C VAL A 134 13.43 -7.07 -29.82
N LEU A 135 13.90 -6.62 -30.99
CA LEU A 135 13.25 -6.86 -32.28
C LEU A 135 13.43 -8.31 -32.78
N GLY A 136 14.53 -8.97 -32.39
CA GLY A 136 14.83 -10.36 -32.74
C GLY A 136 13.92 -11.34 -31.99
N THR A 137 13.82 -11.20 -30.67
CA THR A 137 12.94 -12.03 -29.83
C THR A 137 11.46 -11.79 -30.13
N ASN A 138 11.05 -10.54 -30.35
CA ASN A 138 9.69 -10.24 -30.80
C ASN A 138 9.37 -10.85 -32.18
N ARG A 139 10.35 -10.90 -33.10
CA ARG A 139 10.17 -11.60 -34.37
C ARG A 139 10.08 -13.12 -34.16
N LEU A 140 10.93 -13.71 -33.32
CA LEU A 140 10.87 -15.13 -32.98
C LEU A 140 9.51 -15.54 -32.38
N VAL A 141 8.92 -14.72 -31.51
CA VAL A 141 7.58 -14.98 -30.94
C VAL A 141 6.48 -14.75 -31.98
N ALA A 142 6.56 -13.69 -32.80
CA ALA A 142 5.64 -13.46 -33.91
C ALA A 142 5.65 -14.61 -34.93
N ASP A 143 6.83 -15.08 -35.34
CA ASP A 143 6.99 -16.20 -36.27
C ASP A 143 6.38 -17.49 -35.68
N LYS A 144 6.54 -17.75 -34.37
CA LYS A 144 5.87 -18.87 -33.68
C LYS A 144 4.35 -18.77 -33.69
N PHE A 145 3.77 -17.59 -33.47
CA PHE A 145 2.33 -17.38 -33.62
C PHE A 145 1.87 -17.59 -35.08
N ALA A 146 2.66 -17.15 -36.07
CA ALA A 146 2.38 -17.36 -37.48
C ALA A 146 2.40 -18.85 -37.85
N ASP A 147 3.49 -19.57 -37.53
CA ASP A 147 3.63 -21.01 -37.79
C ASP A 147 2.51 -21.83 -37.13
N THR A 148 2.14 -21.47 -35.89
CA THR A 148 1.10 -22.17 -35.15
C THR A 148 -0.31 -21.94 -35.72
N PHE A 149 -0.62 -20.74 -36.22
CA PHE A 149 -2.00 -20.33 -36.52
C PHE A 149 -2.31 -19.96 -37.99
N SER A 150 -1.32 -20.01 -38.88
CA SER A 150 -1.49 -19.80 -40.33
C SER A 150 -2.33 -20.89 -41.03
N ASP A 151 -2.72 -20.64 -42.27
CA ASP A 151 -3.27 -21.65 -43.18
C ASP A 151 -2.17 -22.55 -43.79
N PRO A 152 -2.50 -23.76 -44.30
CA PRO A 152 -1.53 -24.67 -44.89
C PRO A 152 -0.84 -24.18 -46.18
N SER A 153 -1.20 -22.99 -46.68
CA SER A 153 -0.53 -22.31 -47.79
C SER A 153 0.42 -21.19 -47.33
N GLY A 154 0.42 -20.82 -46.05
CA GLY A 154 1.25 -19.75 -45.49
C GLY A 154 0.86 -18.34 -45.96
N VAL A 155 -0.36 -18.15 -46.48
CA VAL A 155 -0.78 -16.87 -47.09
C VAL A 155 -1.62 -16.03 -46.12
N GLY A 156 -2.48 -16.65 -45.31
CA GLY A 156 -3.28 -15.97 -44.31
C GLY A 156 -3.40 -16.75 -42.99
N MET A 157 -3.99 -16.11 -41.98
CA MET A 157 -4.24 -16.71 -40.67
C MET A 157 -5.50 -17.58 -40.69
N THR A 158 -5.39 -18.84 -40.26
CA THR A 158 -6.57 -19.69 -39.99
C THR A 158 -7.34 -19.18 -38.78
N ILE A 159 -6.59 -18.75 -37.76
CA ILE A 159 -7.06 -18.24 -36.46
C ILE A 159 -6.36 -16.89 -36.25
N PRO A 160 -7.09 -15.77 -36.09
CA PRO A 160 -6.47 -14.47 -35.91
C PRO A 160 -5.79 -14.39 -34.53
N VAL A 161 -4.56 -13.86 -34.54
CA VAL A 161 -3.78 -13.52 -33.36
C VAL A 161 -3.74 -12.01 -33.25
N ILE A 162 -4.01 -11.47 -32.06
CA ILE A 162 -4.07 -10.03 -31.80
C ILE A 162 -2.96 -9.69 -30.79
N PRO A 163 -1.81 -9.16 -31.24
CA PRO A 163 -0.75 -8.66 -30.36
C PRO A 163 -1.09 -7.28 -29.78
N THR A 164 -0.42 -6.93 -28.68
CA THR A 164 -0.19 -5.55 -28.24
C THR A 164 1.25 -5.39 -27.75
N LEU A 165 1.71 -4.14 -27.59
CA LEU A 165 3.06 -3.85 -27.08
C LEU A 165 3.07 -3.88 -25.55
N GLY A 166 3.97 -4.67 -24.97
CA GLY A 166 4.34 -4.58 -23.57
C GLY A 166 5.52 -3.65 -23.32
N ASN A 167 5.85 -3.40 -22.06
CA ASN A 167 6.85 -2.40 -21.67
C ASN A 167 8.31 -2.87 -21.85
N ASN A 168 8.54 -4.17 -22.03
CA ASN A 168 9.82 -4.75 -22.43
C ASN A 168 10.01 -4.84 -23.96
N ASP A 169 8.94 -4.69 -24.76
CA ASP A 169 8.99 -4.71 -26.23
C ASP A 169 9.59 -3.43 -26.85
N ILE A 170 9.99 -2.45 -26.03
CA ILE A 170 10.56 -1.16 -26.43
C ILE A 170 11.88 -0.92 -25.67
N LEU A 171 12.87 -0.30 -26.33
CA LEU A 171 14.07 0.22 -25.68
C LEU A 171 14.19 1.75 -25.87
N PRO A 172 14.42 2.55 -24.80
CA PRO A 172 14.50 2.15 -23.39
C PRO A 172 13.20 1.52 -22.86
N HIS A 173 13.35 0.58 -21.93
CA HIS A 173 12.24 -0.07 -21.19
C HIS A 173 11.28 0.99 -20.64
N ASN A 174 9.97 0.73 -20.68
CA ASN A 174 8.87 1.64 -20.35
C ASN A 174 8.71 2.88 -21.28
N ILE A 175 9.74 3.35 -21.99
CA ILE A 175 9.74 4.64 -22.68
C ILE A 175 9.36 4.53 -24.16
N LEU A 176 8.05 4.51 -24.44
CA LEU A 176 7.54 4.69 -25.81
C LEU A 176 7.20 6.15 -26.10
N LEU A 177 8.02 6.80 -26.93
CA LEU A 177 7.76 8.14 -27.45
C LEU A 177 6.56 8.17 -28.42
N PRO A 178 5.82 9.29 -28.53
CA PRO A 178 4.69 9.43 -29.44
C PRO A 178 5.00 9.01 -30.89
N GLY A 179 4.05 8.34 -31.53
CA GLY A 179 4.15 7.93 -32.94
C GLY A 179 3.80 9.04 -33.94
N PRO A 180 4.13 8.87 -35.24
CA PRO A 180 4.86 7.72 -35.81
C PRO A 180 6.34 7.70 -35.42
N ASN A 181 6.86 6.53 -35.04
CA ASN A 181 8.24 6.35 -34.59
C ASN A 181 8.89 5.09 -35.18
N LYS A 182 10.19 4.90 -34.94
CA LYS A 182 10.95 3.76 -35.50
C LYS A 182 10.47 2.40 -34.97
N TRP A 183 10.14 2.30 -33.69
CA TRP A 183 9.65 1.07 -33.06
C TRP A 183 8.36 0.59 -33.72
N LEU A 184 7.35 1.46 -33.80
CA LEU A 184 6.09 1.16 -34.47
C LEU A 184 6.32 0.71 -35.93
N LYS A 185 7.22 1.35 -36.66
CA LYS A 185 7.57 0.95 -38.03
C LYS A 185 8.23 -0.44 -38.11
N TYR A 186 9.08 -0.82 -37.15
CA TYR A 186 9.62 -2.19 -37.10
C TYR A 186 8.54 -3.22 -36.77
N TYR A 187 7.62 -2.89 -35.84
CA TYR A 187 6.48 -3.75 -35.52
C TYR A 187 5.46 -3.88 -36.66
N THR A 188 5.32 -2.88 -37.55
CA THR A 188 4.50 -3.02 -38.77
C THR A 188 5.02 -4.11 -39.71
N ASP A 189 6.33 -4.37 -39.73
CA ASP A 189 6.93 -5.49 -40.47
C ASP A 189 6.74 -6.82 -39.71
N ILE A 190 7.07 -6.85 -38.41
CA ILE A 190 7.00 -8.06 -37.58
C ILE A 190 5.56 -8.58 -37.42
N TRP A 191 4.56 -7.70 -37.29
CA TRP A 191 3.14 -8.04 -37.10
C TRP A 191 2.31 -7.90 -38.39
N ARG A 192 2.96 -7.89 -39.56
CA ARG A 192 2.31 -7.73 -40.88
C ARG A 192 1.16 -8.72 -41.15
N HIS A 193 1.26 -9.93 -40.60
CA HIS A 193 0.26 -11.01 -40.72
C HIS A 193 -0.90 -10.91 -39.71
N PHE A 194 -0.75 -10.09 -38.66
CA PHE A 194 -1.71 -9.94 -37.56
C PHE A 194 -2.52 -8.65 -37.65
N ILE A 195 -1.92 -7.57 -38.15
CA ILE A 195 -2.57 -6.26 -38.32
C ILE A 195 -3.29 -6.23 -39.68
N PRO A 196 -4.63 -6.08 -39.72
CA PRO A 196 -5.40 -5.91 -40.95
C PRO A 196 -4.91 -4.69 -41.75
N GLU A 197 -4.99 -4.74 -43.08
CA GLU A 197 -4.38 -3.72 -43.94
C GLU A 197 -4.94 -2.32 -43.69
N GLU A 198 -6.27 -2.23 -43.53
CA GLU A 198 -7.03 -1.04 -43.17
C GLU A 198 -6.70 -0.47 -41.78
N GLN A 199 -6.01 -1.25 -40.93
CA GLN A 199 -5.58 -0.83 -39.59
C GLN A 199 -4.11 -0.40 -39.53
N ARG A 200 -3.28 -0.72 -40.55
CA ARG A 200 -1.82 -0.49 -40.48
C ARG A 200 -1.46 0.98 -40.26
N HIS A 201 -2.22 1.92 -40.81
CA HIS A 201 -1.99 3.35 -40.55
C HIS A 201 -2.34 3.78 -39.10
N SER A 202 -3.31 3.15 -38.45
CA SER A 202 -3.58 3.36 -37.02
C SER A 202 -2.43 2.82 -36.17
N PHE A 203 -1.89 1.67 -36.55
CA PHE A 203 -0.74 1.07 -35.89
C PHE A 203 0.56 1.87 -36.09
N GLU A 204 0.87 2.33 -37.31
CA GLU A 204 2.04 3.19 -37.54
C GLU A 204 1.94 4.53 -36.81
N PHE A 205 0.73 5.08 -36.66
CA PHE A 205 0.48 6.33 -35.94
C PHE A 205 0.63 6.20 -34.42
N GLY A 206 0.21 5.08 -33.82
CA GLY A 206 0.11 4.97 -32.36
C GLY A 206 0.27 3.57 -31.75
N GLY A 207 0.50 2.52 -32.52
CA GLY A 207 0.60 1.14 -32.01
C GLY A 207 -0.74 0.53 -31.56
N TRP A 208 -1.87 1.17 -31.87
CA TRP A 208 -3.20 0.73 -31.49
C TRP A 208 -4.06 0.41 -32.73
N PHE A 209 -4.88 -0.63 -32.65
CA PHE A 209 -5.71 -1.13 -33.74
C PHE A 209 -6.85 -2.03 -33.22
N TYR A 210 -7.75 -2.48 -34.09
CA TYR A 210 -8.69 -3.56 -33.76
C TYR A 210 -8.78 -4.63 -34.85
N VAL A 211 -9.27 -5.82 -34.48
CA VAL A 211 -9.48 -6.96 -35.39
C VAL A 211 -10.90 -7.49 -35.23
N GLU A 212 -11.68 -7.60 -36.31
CA GLU A 212 -13.03 -8.19 -36.29
C GLU A 212 -12.99 -9.72 -36.23
N VAL A 213 -12.56 -10.27 -35.08
CA VAL A 213 -12.41 -11.72 -34.83
C VAL A 213 -13.67 -12.54 -35.15
N ILE A 214 -14.86 -11.93 -35.01
CA ILE A 214 -16.10 -12.43 -35.58
C ILE A 214 -16.69 -11.31 -36.46
N PRO A 215 -16.52 -11.37 -37.79
CA PRO A 215 -16.92 -10.31 -38.73
C PRO A 215 -18.36 -9.81 -38.50
N ASN A 216 -18.51 -8.48 -38.40
CA ASN A 216 -19.77 -7.80 -38.09
C ASN A 216 -20.46 -8.22 -36.77
N LYS A 217 -19.73 -8.82 -35.81
CA LYS A 217 -20.25 -9.22 -34.48
C LYS A 217 -19.35 -8.80 -33.32
N LEU A 218 -18.08 -9.20 -33.35
CA LEU A 218 -17.10 -8.99 -32.27
C LEU A 218 -15.79 -8.48 -32.85
N ALA A 219 -15.24 -7.43 -32.23
CA ALA A 219 -13.86 -7.02 -32.44
C ALA A 219 -13.05 -7.04 -31.14
N VAL A 220 -11.75 -7.30 -31.26
CA VAL A 220 -10.76 -7.15 -30.19
C VAL A 220 -9.95 -5.89 -30.46
N PHE A 221 -9.87 -4.98 -29.48
CA PHE A 221 -9.11 -3.73 -29.55
C PHE A 221 -7.76 -3.89 -28.86
N SER A 222 -6.68 -3.84 -29.64
CA SER A 222 -5.32 -3.73 -29.12
C SER A 222 -5.04 -2.28 -28.74
N LEU A 223 -5.01 -2.03 -27.43
CA LEU A 223 -4.67 -0.73 -26.85
C LEU A 223 -3.19 -0.71 -26.48
N ASN A 224 -2.45 0.23 -27.06
CA ASN A 224 -1.10 0.54 -26.63
C ASN A 224 -1.14 1.21 -25.24
N THR A 225 -1.06 0.42 -24.18
CA THR A 225 -1.17 0.90 -22.80
C THR A 225 0.06 1.67 -22.33
N LEU A 226 1.17 1.64 -23.07
CA LEU A 226 2.37 2.41 -22.74
C LEU A 226 2.14 3.92 -22.82
N TYR A 227 1.12 4.37 -23.54
CA TYR A 227 0.68 5.78 -23.56
C TYR A 227 -0.26 6.16 -22.40
N PHE A 228 -0.59 5.21 -21.52
CA PHE A 228 -1.30 5.45 -20.27
C PHE A 228 -0.42 5.15 -19.03
N PHE A 229 0.67 4.40 -19.23
CA PHE A 229 1.57 3.91 -18.18
C PHE A 229 2.32 5.05 -17.50
N ASP A 230 2.15 5.20 -16.19
CA ASP A 230 2.73 6.33 -15.44
C ASP A 230 4.26 6.35 -15.46
N ARG A 231 4.91 5.19 -15.62
CA ARG A 231 6.37 5.07 -15.77
C ARG A 231 6.90 5.50 -17.15
N ASN A 232 6.04 5.72 -18.15
CA ASN A 232 6.48 6.23 -19.44
C ASN A 232 6.74 7.75 -19.36
N ALA A 233 7.97 8.12 -18.97
CA ALA A 233 8.45 9.50 -18.98
C ALA A 233 8.58 10.13 -20.38
N GLY A 234 8.26 9.39 -21.45
CA GLY A 234 8.15 9.89 -22.82
C GLY A 234 6.79 10.51 -23.18
N VAL A 235 5.81 10.45 -22.27
CA VAL A 235 4.46 11.02 -22.42
C VAL A 235 3.96 11.63 -21.10
N ASP A 236 2.99 12.54 -21.23
CA ASP A 236 2.27 13.11 -20.08
C ASP A 236 0.83 12.55 -19.98
N ASP A 237 -0.19 13.37 -20.25
CA ASP A 237 -1.57 13.12 -19.81
C ASP A 237 -2.57 12.79 -20.94
N CYS A 238 -3.73 12.23 -20.60
CA CYS A 238 -4.80 11.93 -21.54
C CYS A 238 -5.81 13.08 -21.79
N THR A 239 -5.64 14.27 -21.20
CA THR A 239 -6.45 15.48 -21.41
C THR A 239 -5.90 16.44 -22.47
N THR A 240 -4.58 16.48 -22.67
CA THR A 240 -3.89 17.39 -23.57
C THR A 240 -3.89 16.88 -25.03
N PRO A 241 -4.44 17.60 -26.02
CA PRO A 241 -4.61 17.08 -27.39
C PRO A 241 -3.33 16.76 -28.19
N SER A 242 -2.15 17.19 -27.74
CA SER A 242 -0.86 16.76 -28.31
C SER A 242 -0.53 15.31 -27.96
N GLU A 243 -1.01 14.82 -26.84
CA GLU A 243 -0.51 13.58 -26.25
C GLU A 243 -1.10 12.33 -26.93
N PRO A 244 -0.30 11.26 -27.06
CA PRO A 244 -0.77 10.03 -27.68
C PRO A 244 -1.87 9.37 -26.85
N GLY A 245 -1.84 9.50 -25.52
CA GLY A 245 -2.91 9.05 -24.63
C GLY A 245 -4.26 9.69 -24.94
N TYR A 246 -4.31 11.02 -25.12
CA TYR A 246 -5.51 11.73 -25.57
C TYR A 246 -5.99 11.21 -26.94
N LYS A 247 -5.07 11.12 -27.91
CA LYS A 247 -5.37 10.70 -29.29
C LYS A 247 -5.95 9.28 -29.33
N GLN A 248 -5.40 8.36 -28.54
CA GLN A 248 -5.88 6.99 -28.41
C GLN A 248 -7.27 6.93 -27.75
N MET A 249 -7.51 7.72 -26.70
CA MET A 249 -8.83 7.80 -26.06
C MET A 249 -9.90 8.35 -27.00
N GLU A 250 -9.58 9.34 -27.85
CA GLU A 250 -10.51 9.86 -28.84
C GLU A 250 -10.72 8.89 -30.02
N TRP A 251 -9.67 8.19 -30.48
CA TRP A 251 -9.81 7.09 -31.44
C TRP A 251 -10.73 6.00 -30.91
N LEU A 252 -10.48 5.50 -29.69
CA LEU A 252 -11.29 4.46 -29.04
C LEU A 252 -12.75 4.89 -28.90
N ARG A 253 -12.99 6.14 -28.50
CA ARG A 253 -14.33 6.75 -28.43
C ARG A 253 -15.05 6.70 -29.77
N ILE A 254 -14.36 7.03 -30.86
CA ILE A 254 -14.93 7.05 -32.21
C ILE A 254 -15.22 5.62 -32.70
N GLN A 255 -14.28 4.68 -32.53
CA GLN A 255 -14.48 3.30 -32.96
C GLN A 255 -15.60 2.59 -32.18
N LEU A 256 -15.66 2.74 -30.85
CA LEU A 256 -16.77 2.18 -30.06
C LEU A 256 -18.14 2.76 -30.45
N GLN A 257 -18.19 4.03 -30.90
CA GLN A 257 -19.41 4.62 -31.44
C GLN A 257 -19.82 4.01 -32.79
N PHE A 258 -18.86 3.67 -33.67
CA PHE A 258 -19.14 2.95 -34.91
C PHE A 258 -19.61 1.52 -34.64
N LEU A 259 -18.96 0.78 -33.74
CA LEU A 259 -19.40 -0.55 -33.32
C LEU A 259 -20.82 -0.54 -32.74
N ARG A 260 -21.15 0.45 -31.89
CA ARG A 260 -22.53 0.67 -31.40
C ARG A 260 -23.52 0.80 -32.56
N SER A 261 -23.23 1.64 -33.55
CA SER A 261 -24.12 1.83 -34.71
C SER A 261 -24.25 0.58 -35.60
N ARG A 262 -23.24 -0.30 -35.61
CA ARG A 262 -23.28 -1.60 -36.30
C ARG A 262 -23.89 -2.74 -35.44
N GLY A 263 -24.27 -2.46 -34.19
CA GLY A 263 -24.77 -3.47 -33.24
C GLY A 263 -23.71 -4.44 -32.72
N MET A 264 -22.43 -4.15 -32.97
CA MET A 264 -21.28 -5.00 -32.63
C MET A 264 -20.87 -4.86 -31.15
N LYS A 265 -20.01 -5.79 -30.72
CA LYS A 265 -19.39 -5.82 -29.38
C LYS A 265 -17.87 -5.71 -29.46
N ALA A 266 -17.25 -5.30 -28.35
CA ALA A 266 -15.81 -5.13 -28.23
C ALA A 266 -15.26 -5.91 -27.02
N ILE A 267 -14.11 -6.57 -27.20
CA ILE A 267 -13.16 -6.86 -26.11
C ILE A 267 -12.08 -5.77 -26.17
N LEU A 268 -11.68 -5.24 -25.02
CA LEU A 268 -10.53 -4.34 -24.92
C LEU A 268 -9.35 -5.12 -24.34
N MET A 269 -8.19 -5.04 -24.97
CA MET A 269 -6.95 -5.63 -24.47
C MET A 269 -5.82 -4.62 -24.45
N GLY A 270 -4.87 -4.82 -23.55
CA GLY A 270 -3.63 -4.05 -23.46
C GLY A 270 -2.62 -4.84 -22.64
N HIS A 271 -1.40 -4.32 -22.48
CA HIS A 271 -0.40 -4.97 -21.64
C HIS A 271 -0.56 -4.54 -20.18
N VAL A 272 -0.22 -3.28 -19.88
CA VAL A 272 -0.23 -2.70 -18.52
C VAL A 272 -1.69 -2.53 -18.05
N PRO A 273 -2.13 -3.19 -16.97
CA PRO A 273 -3.49 -3.06 -16.45
C PRO A 273 -3.76 -1.69 -15.79
N PRO A 274 -5.03 -1.22 -15.74
CA PRO A 274 -5.44 0.03 -15.10
C PRO A 274 -5.46 -0.06 -13.56
N ALA A 275 -4.37 -0.51 -12.94
CA ALA A 275 -4.25 -0.62 -11.48
C ALA A 275 -4.20 0.78 -10.84
N ARG A 276 -5.03 0.97 -9.78
CA ARG A 276 -5.20 2.23 -9.06
C ARG A 276 -5.48 1.93 -7.58
N THR A 277 -4.40 1.68 -6.85
CA THR A 277 -4.35 1.50 -5.38
C THR A 277 -3.31 2.47 -4.81
N GLU A 278 -3.18 2.57 -3.48
CA GLU A 278 -2.19 3.48 -2.86
C GLU A 278 -0.78 2.86 -2.95
N SER A 279 -0.68 1.53 -2.80
CA SER A 279 0.55 0.72 -2.90
C SER A 279 1.02 0.46 -4.33
N LYS A 280 0.12 0.48 -5.32
CA LYS A 280 0.49 0.36 -6.74
C LYS A 280 -0.49 1.09 -7.65
N LYS A 281 0.02 2.07 -8.39
CA LYS A 281 -0.70 2.79 -9.46
C LYS A 281 0.09 2.63 -10.76
N LEU A 282 -0.57 2.13 -11.80
CA LEU A 282 0.09 1.87 -13.10
C LEU A 282 -0.31 2.88 -14.18
N TRP A 283 -1.51 3.44 -14.16
CA TRP A 283 -1.91 4.43 -15.16
C TRP A 283 -1.91 5.85 -14.60
N ASP A 284 -1.60 6.83 -15.44
CA ASP A 284 -1.91 8.24 -15.17
C ASP A 284 -3.38 8.38 -14.73
N GLU A 285 -3.64 9.29 -13.79
CA GLU A 285 -4.98 9.54 -13.27
C GLU A 285 -5.93 9.94 -14.41
N THR A 286 -5.52 10.86 -15.29
CA THR A 286 -6.42 11.36 -16.33
C THR A 286 -6.73 10.30 -17.39
N CYS A 287 -5.78 9.39 -17.66
CA CYS A 287 -5.98 8.22 -18.52
C CYS A 287 -6.95 7.21 -17.88
N TRP A 288 -6.75 6.86 -16.60
CA TRP A 288 -7.71 6.01 -15.87
C TRP A 288 -9.12 6.62 -15.83
N GLN A 289 -9.21 7.93 -15.59
CA GLN A 289 -10.46 8.70 -15.53
C GLN A 289 -11.22 8.66 -16.86
N LYS A 290 -10.53 8.92 -17.98
CA LYS A 290 -11.13 8.86 -19.33
C LYS A 290 -11.53 7.45 -19.74
N TYR A 291 -10.68 6.45 -19.49
CA TYR A 291 -10.99 5.05 -19.76
C TYR A 291 -12.24 4.59 -19.01
N THR A 292 -12.27 4.81 -17.69
CA THR A 292 -13.39 4.43 -16.82
C THR A 292 -14.68 5.15 -17.23
N LEU A 293 -14.61 6.43 -17.66
CA LEU A 293 -15.77 7.12 -18.22
C LEU A 293 -16.22 6.49 -19.55
N TRP A 294 -15.30 6.17 -20.47
CA TRP A 294 -15.65 5.58 -21.77
C TRP A 294 -16.31 4.21 -21.61
N LEU A 295 -15.79 3.34 -20.74
CA LEU A 295 -16.40 2.04 -20.46
C LEU A 295 -17.78 2.20 -19.80
N GLN A 296 -18.01 3.23 -18.97
CA GLN A 296 -19.34 3.52 -18.40
C GLN A 296 -20.33 3.97 -19.49
N GLN A 297 -19.86 4.79 -20.45
CA GLN A 297 -20.69 5.24 -21.56
C GLN A 297 -20.92 4.16 -22.62
N TYR A 298 -20.00 3.21 -22.82
CA TYR A 298 -20.06 2.13 -23.82
C TYR A 298 -20.30 0.72 -23.22
N ARG A 299 -20.90 0.66 -22.03
CA ARG A 299 -21.20 -0.60 -21.30
C ARG A 299 -22.22 -1.54 -21.99
N ASP A 300 -22.83 -1.09 -23.07
CA ASP A 300 -23.64 -1.86 -24.02
C ASP A 300 -22.81 -2.54 -25.13
N VAL A 301 -21.60 -2.04 -25.41
CA VAL A 301 -20.68 -2.51 -26.46
C VAL A 301 -19.54 -3.35 -25.88
N VAL A 302 -18.92 -2.89 -24.79
CA VAL A 302 -17.74 -3.54 -24.19
C VAL A 302 -18.15 -4.78 -23.40
N THR A 303 -17.39 -5.86 -23.58
CA THR A 303 -17.66 -7.20 -23.01
C THR A 303 -16.66 -7.60 -21.91
N GLY A 304 -15.48 -7.00 -21.89
CA GLY A 304 -14.44 -7.19 -20.87
C GLY A 304 -13.15 -6.45 -21.21
N GLY A 305 -12.31 -6.22 -20.20
CA GLY A 305 -10.92 -5.79 -20.34
C GLY A 305 -9.95 -6.92 -19.99
N ILE A 306 -8.90 -7.13 -20.78
CA ILE A 306 -7.95 -8.25 -20.63
C ILE A 306 -6.49 -7.73 -20.71
N PHE A 307 -5.67 -8.07 -19.70
CA PHE A 307 -4.33 -7.49 -19.49
C PHE A 307 -3.29 -8.53 -19.01
N GLY A 308 -2.00 -8.16 -19.04
CA GLY A 308 -0.85 -8.96 -18.57
C GLY A 308 -0.02 -8.19 -17.53
N HIS A 309 1.31 -8.11 -17.72
CA HIS A 309 2.28 -7.25 -17.01
C HIS A 309 2.56 -7.56 -15.54
N MET A 310 1.55 -8.04 -14.80
CA MET A 310 1.63 -8.24 -13.35
C MET A 310 2.07 -9.66 -12.95
N ASN A 311 2.16 -10.57 -13.92
CA ASN A 311 2.53 -11.99 -13.80
C ASN A 311 1.70 -12.86 -12.81
N ILE A 312 0.73 -12.27 -12.10
CA ILE A 312 -0.19 -12.92 -11.16
C ILE A 312 -1.65 -12.93 -11.64
N ASP A 313 -2.36 -14.04 -11.36
CA ASP A 313 -3.79 -14.17 -11.64
C ASP A 313 -4.64 -13.29 -10.69
N HIS A 314 -5.24 -12.23 -11.24
CA HIS A 314 -6.19 -11.43 -10.50
C HIS A 314 -7.17 -10.67 -11.40
N PHE A 315 -8.08 -9.95 -10.76
CA PHE A 315 -9.04 -9.06 -11.42
C PHE A 315 -9.19 -7.76 -10.63
N MET A 316 -9.60 -6.69 -11.32
CA MET A 316 -9.95 -5.41 -10.71
C MET A 316 -11.40 -5.05 -11.01
N LEU A 317 -12.01 -4.31 -10.09
CA LEU A 317 -13.35 -3.75 -10.19
C LEU A 317 -13.27 -2.22 -10.08
N GLN A 318 -13.19 -1.54 -11.21
CA GLN A 318 -13.11 -0.07 -11.25
C GLN A 318 -14.49 0.51 -10.91
N ASP A 319 -14.54 1.50 -10.00
CA ASP A 319 -15.79 2.09 -9.52
C ASP A 319 -16.09 3.42 -10.20
N THR A 320 -17.13 3.46 -11.02
CA THR A 320 -17.49 4.67 -11.79
C THR A 320 -17.99 5.84 -10.94
N LYS A 321 -18.20 5.66 -9.62
CA LYS A 321 -18.44 6.77 -8.68
C LYS A 321 -17.19 7.66 -8.52
N ASP A 322 -16.01 7.10 -8.72
CA ASP A 322 -14.72 7.77 -8.46
C ASP A 322 -14.15 8.45 -9.72
N VAL A 323 -15.00 8.60 -10.74
CA VAL A 323 -14.77 9.42 -11.93
C VAL A 323 -15.14 10.88 -11.65
N ASP A 324 -14.17 11.80 -11.75
CA ASP A 324 -14.40 13.24 -11.69
C ASP A 324 -14.29 13.87 -13.10
N ILE A 325 -15.41 14.40 -13.56
CA ILE A 325 -15.51 15.13 -14.83
C ILE A 325 -14.58 16.35 -14.86
N GLY A 326 -14.25 16.95 -13.71
CA GLY A 326 -13.28 18.03 -13.60
C GLY A 326 -11.89 17.63 -14.11
N VAL A 327 -11.45 16.41 -13.75
CA VAL A 327 -10.16 15.81 -14.16
C VAL A 327 -10.20 15.41 -15.63
N VAL A 328 -11.27 14.76 -16.06
CA VAL A 328 -11.50 14.38 -17.48
C VAL A 328 -11.43 15.59 -18.42
N THR A 329 -11.80 16.79 -17.96
CA THR A 329 -11.73 18.07 -18.71
C THR A 329 -10.44 18.87 -18.50
N GLY A 330 -9.44 18.37 -17.76
CA GLY A 330 -8.23 19.12 -17.41
C GLY A 330 -8.48 20.43 -16.62
N SER A 331 -9.61 20.51 -15.90
CA SER A 331 -10.08 21.75 -15.25
C SER A 331 -9.82 21.82 -13.74
N SER A 332 -9.44 20.70 -13.14
CA SER A 332 -9.00 20.54 -11.76
C SER A 332 -7.49 20.31 -11.71
N THR A 333 -6.76 21.16 -11.02
CA THR A 333 -5.28 21.09 -10.89
C THR A 333 -4.84 20.44 -9.57
N GLU A 334 -5.62 19.50 -9.03
CA GLU A 334 -5.44 18.91 -7.69
C GLU A 334 -5.02 17.43 -7.74
N PHE A 335 -3.95 17.13 -8.46
CA PHE A 335 -3.18 15.89 -8.26
C PHE A 335 -1.68 16.20 -8.12
N GLY A 336 -0.98 15.38 -7.34
CA GLY A 336 0.41 15.58 -6.96
C GLY A 336 1.40 15.31 -8.10
N ALA A 337 2.69 15.51 -7.81
CA ALA A 337 3.75 15.02 -8.69
C ALA A 337 3.74 13.49 -8.77
N ARG A 338 4.25 12.93 -9.88
CA ARG A 338 4.60 11.51 -10.01
C ARG A 338 5.47 11.11 -8.80
N GLU A 339 4.93 10.31 -7.88
CA GLU A 339 5.69 9.74 -6.77
C GLU A 339 6.43 8.49 -7.25
N ALA A 340 7.72 8.38 -6.93
CA ALA A 340 8.51 7.22 -7.33
C ALA A 340 8.09 6.00 -6.51
N MET A 341 7.48 5.03 -7.17
CA MET A 341 7.19 3.70 -6.62
C MET A 341 8.24 2.72 -7.12
N ASP A 342 8.67 1.76 -6.30
CA ASP A 342 9.66 0.76 -6.71
C ASP A 342 9.14 -0.06 -7.92
N ASP A 343 10.02 -0.34 -8.89
CA ASP A 343 9.70 -1.11 -10.10
C ASP A 343 9.45 -2.60 -9.81
N GLU A 344 9.95 -3.09 -8.68
CA GLU A 344 10.04 -4.51 -8.35
C GLU A 344 8.67 -5.15 -8.01
N LEU A 345 8.31 -6.21 -8.75
CA LEU A 345 7.12 -7.04 -8.51
C LEU A 345 7.35 -8.12 -7.44
N SER A 346 8.11 -7.79 -6.39
CA SER A 346 8.38 -8.68 -5.26
C SER A 346 7.10 -9.26 -4.65
N ALA A 347 7.21 -10.46 -4.08
CA ALA A 347 6.06 -11.15 -3.47
C ALA A 347 5.41 -10.31 -2.34
N GLU A 348 6.20 -9.51 -1.61
CA GLU A 348 5.68 -8.58 -0.59
C GLU A 348 4.92 -7.40 -1.20
N SER A 349 5.48 -6.71 -2.22
CA SER A 349 4.79 -5.58 -2.87
C SER A 349 3.50 -6.01 -3.59
N THR A 350 3.48 -7.25 -4.09
CA THR A 350 2.32 -7.89 -4.69
C THR A 350 1.28 -8.31 -3.64
N ALA A 351 1.70 -8.82 -2.48
CA ALA A 351 0.80 -9.19 -1.40
C ALA A 351 0.07 -7.97 -0.80
N ASP A 352 0.77 -6.84 -0.62
CA ASP A 352 0.16 -5.60 -0.15
C ASP A 352 -0.83 -5.02 -1.17
N TYR A 353 -0.46 -4.99 -2.47
CA TYR A 353 -1.38 -4.62 -3.56
C TYR A 353 -2.69 -5.42 -3.54
N LEU A 354 -2.61 -6.75 -3.46
CA LEU A 354 -3.79 -7.62 -3.40
C LEU A 354 -4.60 -7.38 -2.11
N GLN A 355 -3.94 -7.15 -0.97
CA GLN A 355 -4.60 -6.88 0.30
C GLN A 355 -5.26 -5.47 0.32
N GLU A 356 -4.76 -4.50 -0.44
CA GLU A 356 -5.44 -3.21 -0.68
C GLU A 356 -6.66 -3.37 -1.60
N LEU A 357 -6.56 -4.09 -2.73
CA LEU A 357 -7.72 -4.42 -3.57
C LEU A 357 -8.86 -5.02 -2.73
N ARG A 358 -8.52 -5.96 -1.84
CA ARG A 358 -9.45 -6.61 -0.92
C ARG A 358 -10.07 -5.66 0.11
N ILE A 359 -9.32 -4.66 0.59
CA ILE A 359 -9.87 -3.59 1.45
C ILE A 359 -10.85 -2.73 0.64
N GLY A 360 -10.52 -2.38 -0.60
CA GLY A 360 -11.44 -1.74 -1.54
C GLY A 360 -12.73 -2.56 -1.74
N TRP A 361 -12.60 -3.86 -1.96
CA TRP A 361 -13.72 -4.79 -2.13
C TRP A 361 -14.68 -4.86 -0.93
N SER A 362 -14.21 -4.53 0.29
CA SER A 362 -15.08 -4.46 1.48
C SER A 362 -16.13 -3.33 1.42
N ASN A 363 -15.92 -2.34 0.55
CA ASN A 363 -16.80 -1.18 0.35
C ASN A 363 -17.76 -1.32 -0.84
N LEU A 364 -17.72 -2.45 -1.57
CA LEU A 364 -18.57 -2.69 -2.74
C LEU A 364 -20.06 -2.69 -2.38
N VAL A 365 -20.87 -2.07 -3.24
CA VAL A 365 -22.32 -2.16 -3.15
C VAL A 365 -22.78 -3.45 -3.84
N LYS A 366 -23.22 -4.43 -3.03
CA LYS A 366 -23.74 -5.70 -3.55
C LYS A 366 -24.95 -5.48 -4.46
N PRO A 367 -25.06 -6.19 -5.61
CA PRO A 367 -26.23 -6.14 -6.47
C PRO A 367 -27.51 -6.47 -5.70
N THR A 368 -28.62 -5.78 -6.00
CA THR A 368 -29.89 -6.07 -5.34
C THR A 368 -30.58 -7.25 -6.00
N SER A 369 -30.68 -8.39 -5.31
CA SER A 369 -31.47 -9.54 -5.76
C SER A 369 -32.94 -9.17 -5.93
N GLY A 370 -33.39 -9.13 -7.19
CA GLY A 370 -34.76 -8.80 -7.55
C GLY A 370 -34.88 -8.61 -9.05
N GLY A 371 -35.45 -9.61 -9.73
CA GLY A 371 -35.71 -9.56 -11.17
C GLY A 371 -36.69 -8.45 -11.56
N ALA A 372 -36.77 -8.16 -12.86
CA ALA A 372 -37.69 -7.18 -13.40
C ALA A 372 -39.16 -7.60 -13.17
N GLY A 373 -39.97 -6.72 -12.58
CA GLY A 373 -41.43 -6.88 -12.50
C GLY A 373 -42.04 -6.95 -11.09
N ASP A 374 -41.99 -5.86 -10.32
CA ASP A 374 -43.10 -5.48 -9.42
C ASP A 374 -43.07 -3.97 -9.11
N GLU A 375 -43.97 -3.21 -9.74
CA GLU A 375 -44.19 -1.77 -9.53
C GLU A 375 -45.24 -1.51 -8.43
N GLY A 376 -45.09 -2.17 -7.27
CA GLY A 376 -45.93 -2.00 -6.09
C GLY A 376 -45.94 -0.57 -5.51
N HIS A 377 -46.75 0.32 -6.10
CA HIS A 377 -46.96 1.71 -5.69
C HIS A 377 -47.43 1.85 -4.22
N LYS A 378 -46.50 2.17 -3.31
CA LYS A 378 -46.81 2.59 -1.92
C LYS A 378 -46.15 3.94 -1.59
N LYS A 379 -46.97 5.01 -1.59
CA LYS A 379 -46.56 6.38 -1.23
C LYS A 379 -46.04 6.45 0.22
N GLY A 380 -45.05 7.31 0.48
CA GLY A 380 -44.80 7.82 1.85
C GLY A 380 -43.56 7.31 2.60
N LYS A 381 -42.51 6.80 1.93
CA LYS A 381 -41.18 6.59 2.56
C LYS A 381 -40.06 7.28 1.77
N LYS A 382 -38.97 7.61 2.47
CA LYS A 382 -37.76 8.27 1.96
C LYS A 382 -37.24 7.56 0.69
N PRO A 383 -36.57 8.27 -0.25
CA PRO A 383 -36.01 7.64 -1.45
C PRO A 383 -35.17 6.42 -1.08
N LYS A 384 -35.51 5.27 -1.65
CA LYS A 384 -34.66 4.08 -1.59
C LYS A 384 -33.35 4.41 -2.32
N LYS A 385 -32.24 3.79 -1.92
CA LYS A 385 -31.01 3.79 -2.75
C LYS A 385 -31.37 3.27 -4.16
N PRO A 386 -30.74 3.78 -5.23
CA PRO A 386 -30.96 3.23 -6.56
C PRO A 386 -30.70 1.73 -6.56
N ARG A 387 -31.55 0.98 -7.27
CA ARG A 387 -31.36 -0.45 -7.53
C ARG A 387 -30.40 -0.57 -8.70
N ASP A 388 -29.21 -1.09 -8.43
CA ASP A 388 -28.31 -1.61 -9.45
C ASP A 388 -28.33 -3.14 -9.31
N PRO A 389 -29.14 -3.86 -10.11
CA PRO A 389 -29.20 -5.33 -10.10
C PRO A 389 -28.08 -5.96 -10.93
N TRP A 390 -27.42 -5.19 -11.81
CA TRP A 390 -26.47 -5.68 -12.82
C TRP A 390 -25.01 -5.34 -12.53
N ALA A 391 -24.75 -4.53 -11.50
CA ALA A 391 -23.45 -3.92 -11.19
C ALA A 391 -22.93 -2.97 -12.28
N GLU A 392 -23.82 -2.25 -12.98
CA GLU A 392 -23.46 -1.26 -14.02
C GLU A 392 -22.59 -0.09 -13.51
N ARG A 393 -22.50 0.09 -12.19
CA ARG A 393 -21.54 1.01 -11.54
C ARG A 393 -20.07 0.54 -11.68
N TYR A 394 -19.81 -0.74 -11.87
CA TYR A 394 -18.48 -1.35 -11.79
C TYR A 394 -17.98 -1.81 -13.15
N GLN A 395 -16.66 -1.92 -13.33
CA GLN A 395 -16.05 -2.42 -14.56
C GLN A 395 -14.99 -3.47 -14.25
N LEU A 396 -15.08 -4.62 -14.90
CA LEU A 396 -14.17 -5.74 -14.74
C LEU A 396 -12.96 -5.59 -15.67
N SER A 397 -11.76 -5.63 -15.10
CA SER A 397 -10.52 -5.90 -15.83
C SER A 397 -9.93 -7.21 -15.32
N LEU A 398 -9.73 -8.17 -16.21
CA LEU A 398 -9.07 -9.45 -15.94
C LEU A 398 -7.57 -9.31 -16.26
N VAL A 399 -6.72 -9.81 -15.37
CA VAL A 399 -5.28 -9.92 -15.60
C VAL A 399 -4.90 -11.39 -15.71
N GLY A 400 -4.06 -11.71 -16.68
CA GLY A 400 -3.51 -13.06 -16.84
C GLY A 400 -2.20 -13.22 -16.06
N PRO A 401 -1.97 -14.38 -15.44
CA PRO A 401 -0.61 -14.80 -15.09
C PRO A 401 0.21 -15.09 -16.37
N SER A 402 1.52 -15.16 -16.22
CA SER A 402 2.50 -15.14 -17.31
C SER A 402 3.01 -16.50 -17.75
N ILE A 403 3.73 -16.53 -18.89
CA ILE A 403 4.60 -17.65 -19.28
C ILE A 403 5.99 -17.54 -18.62
N VAL A 404 6.50 -16.33 -18.34
CA VAL A 404 7.77 -16.14 -17.63
C VAL A 404 7.72 -16.75 -16.22
N PRO A 405 8.76 -17.50 -15.77
CA PRO A 405 8.67 -18.38 -14.61
C PRO A 405 8.83 -17.71 -13.24
N ASN A 406 8.43 -16.42 -13.09
CA ASN A 406 8.29 -15.82 -11.75
C ASN A 406 7.31 -16.62 -10.86
N TYR A 407 6.34 -17.28 -11.50
CA TYR A 407 5.49 -18.33 -10.93
C TYR A 407 5.51 -19.53 -11.88
N PHE A 408 4.65 -20.54 -11.73
CA PHE A 408 4.57 -21.58 -12.76
C PHE A 408 4.06 -20.98 -14.09
N PRO A 409 4.72 -21.23 -15.24
CA PRO A 409 4.29 -20.77 -16.55
C PRO A 409 2.83 -21.16 -16.82
N THR A 410 2.01 -20.18 -17.22
CA THR A 410 0.55 -20.31 -17.25
C THR A 410 -0.07 -19.69 -18.50
N LEU A 411 -1.12 -20.32 -19.01
CA LEU A 411 -1.97 -19.81 -20.09
C LEU A 411 -3.46 -20.00 -19.76
N ARG A 412 -4.32 -19.21 -20.41
CA ARG A 412 -5.76 -19.15 -20.10
C ARG A 412 -6.62 -19.35 -21.34
N VAL A 413 -7.57 -20.28 -21.28
CA VAL A 413 -8.59 -20.45 -22.33
C VAL A 413 -9.94 -19.94 -21.81
N VAL A 414 -10.43 -18.87 -22.43
CA VAL A 414 -11.66 -18.17 -22.02
C VAL A 414 -12.83 -18.60 -22.90
N GLU A 415 -13.96 -18.91 -22.29
CA GLU A 415 -15.18 -19.38 -22.94
C GLU A 415 -16.25 -18.27 -23.03
N TYR A 416 -16.92 -18.13 -24.17
CA TYR A 416 -17.93 -17.10 -24.41
C TYR A 416 -19.19 -17.65 -25.12
N ASN A 417 -20.33 -17.01 -24.88
CA ASN A 417 -21.63 -17.47 -25.35
C ASN A 417 -21.81 -17.26 -26.86
N ILE A 418 -21.94 -18.35 -27.62
CA ILE A 418 -22.17 -18.33 -29.09
C ILE A 418 -23.64 -18.58 -29.51
N SER A 419 -24.60 -18.48 -28.58
CA SER A 419 -26.02 -18.67 -28.88
C SER A 419 -26.50 -17.72 -30.00
N GLY A 420 -27.04 -18.27 -31.09
CA GLY A 420 -27.45 -17.53 -32.29
C GLY A 420 -26.30 -17.10 -33.22
N LEU A 421 -25.07 -17.58 -32.98
CA LEU A 421 -23.87 -17.33 -33.79
C LEU A 421 -23.27 -18.64 -34.36
N GLU A 422 -23.96 -19.77 -34.23
CA GLU A 422 -23.46 -21.13 -34.58
C GLU A 422 -23.17 -21.30 -36.08
N ASN A 423 -23.73 -20.42 -36.92
CA ASN A 423 -23.51 -20.34 -38.36
C ASN A 423 -22.94 -18.96 -38.79
N ALA A 424 -22.35 -18.20 -37.85
CA ALA A 424 -21.65 -16.96 -38.20
C ALA A 424 -20.39 -17.25 -39.02
N ALA A 425 -20.01 -16.32 -39.90
CA ALA A 425 -18.78 -16.43 -40.67
C ALA A 425 -17.56 -16.35 -39.73
N VAL A 426 -16.65 -17.31 -39.85
CA VAL A 426 -15.33 -17.27 -39.18
C VAL A 426 -14.34 -16.45 -39.99
N TRP A 427 -13.35 -15.87 -39.31
CA TRP A 427 -12.28 -15.03 -39.88
C TRP A 427 -11.76 -15.49 -41.26
N SER A 428 -11.28 -16.73 -41.33
CA SER A 428 -10.69 -17.34 -42.55
C SER A 428 -11.68 -17.55 -43.71
N SER A 429 -12.98 -17.49 -43.45
CA SER A 429 -14.03 -17.56 -44.50
C SER A 429 -14.38 -16.18 -45.06
N ALA A 430 -14.35 -15.14 -44.22
CA ALA A 430 -14.62 -13.77 -44.65
C ALA A 430 -13.50 -13.25 -45.57
N ILE A 431 -12.22 -13.47 -45.20
CA ILE A 431 -11.08 -13.04 -46.03
C ILE A 431 -11.13 -13.69 -47.43
N LYS A 432 -11.47 -14.98 -47.53
CA LYS A 432 -11.60 -15.67 -48.82
C LYS A 432 -12.73 -15.11 -49.68
N SER A 433 -13.86 -14.73 -49.07
CA SER A 433 -14.95 -14.04 -49.80
C SER A 433 -14.57 -12.63 -50.30
N ILE A 434 -13.53 -12.01 -49.73
CA ILE A 434 -12.98 -10.72 -50.18
C ILE A 434 -11.93 -10.93 -51.27
N SER A 435 -11.08 -11.96 -51.17
CA SER A 435 -10.09 -12.27 -52.22
C SER A 435 -10.71 -12.76 -53.54
N ASP A 436 -11.88 -13.39 -53.48
CA ASP A 436 -12.63 -13.84 -54.66
C ASP A 436 -13.50 -12.73 -55.29
N ALA A 437 -13.57 -11.54 -54.67
CA ALA A 437 -14.30 -10.41 -55.20
C ALA A 437 -13.43 -9.59 -56.18
N SER A 438 -13.83 -9.53 -57.46
CA SER A 438 -13.21 -8.65 -58.44
C SER A 438 -13.34 -7.17 -58.03
N PRO A 439 -12.39 -6.28 -58.42
CA PRO A 439 -12.44 -4.87 -58.06
C PRO A 439 -13.74 -4.21 -58.52
N ILE A 440 -14.45 -3.60 -57.58
CA ILE A 440 -15.57 -2.69 -57.86
C ILE A 440 -14.98 -1.30 -58.10
N GLU A 441 -15.51 -0.57 -59.08
CA GLU A 441 -14.97 0.70 -59.54
C GLU A 441 -14.99 1.78 -58.43
N GLU A 442 -13.99 2.65 -58.44
CA GLU A 442 -13.80 3.72 -57.45
C GLU A 442 -14.86 4.81 -57.61
N ASP A 443 -15.70 5.03 -56.59
CA ASP A 443 -16.62 6.16 -56.54
C ASP A 443 -16.79 6.72 -55.11
N GLU A 444 -16.86 8.04 -55.00
CA GLU A 444 -16.84 8.86 -53.77
C GLU A 444 -15.62 8.73 -52.81
N GLU A 445 -14.54 9.46 -53.13
CA GLU A 445 -13.54 9.92 -52.14
C GLU A 445 -14.22 10.67 -50.96
N ARG A 446 -14.43 9.98 -49.83
CA ARG A 446 -14.87 10.61 -48.58
C ARG A 446 -13.67 11.08 -47.77
N ASN A 447 -13.17 12.29 -48.10
CA ASN A 447 -12.02 12.93 -47.47
C ASN A 447 -12.04 12.86 -45.93
N LEU A 448 -11.10 12.11 -45.36
CA LEU A 448 -10.89 11.96 -43.91
C LEU A 448 -9.97 13.07 -43.37
N GLU A 449 -10.44 14.31 -43.42
CA GLU A 449 -9.77 15.41 -42.71
C GLU A 449 -9.94 15.26 -41.19
N LEU A 450 -8.97 14.57 -40.57
CA LEU A 450 -8.56 14.88 -39.20
C LEU A 450 -8.18 16.37 -39.17
N ARG A 451 -9.06 17.20 -38.61
CA ARG A 451 -8.90 18.66 -38.56
C ARG A 451 -7.48 19.05 -38.14
N ASP A 452 -6.81 19.81 -39.00
CA ASP A 452 -5.54 20.42 -38.67
C ASP A 452 -5.74 21.40 -37.51
N LEU A 453 -5.11 21.10 -36.36
CA LEU A 453 -5.23 21.90 -35.14
C LEU A 453 -4.26 23.09 -35.10
N SER A 454 -3.39 23.24 -36.10
CA SER A 454 -2.38 24.32 -36.14
C SER A 454 -2.97 25.73 -36.23
N GLU A 455 -4.15 25.92 -36.84
CA GLU A 455 -4.76 27.25 -36.99
C GLU A 455 -5.22 27.89 -35.66
N VAL A 456 -5.39 27.11 -34.58
CA VAL A 456 -6.00 27.61 -33.33
C VAL A 456 -5.06 28.56 -32.57
N GLU A 457 -3.74 28.39 -32.69
CA GLU A 457 -2.74 29.17 -31.95
C GLU A 457 -2.69 30.65 -32.36
N ALA A 458 -3.03 30.97 -33.61
CA ALA A 458 -2.94 32.32 -34.17
C ALA A 458 -3.87 33.35 -33.50
N SER A 459 -4.91 32.89 -32.80
CA SER A 459 -6.02 33.72 -32.31
C SER A 459 -5.75 34.53 -31.02
N LYS A 460 -4.66 34.27 -30.29
CA LYS A 460 -4.46 34.77 -28.91
C LYS A 460 -3.77 36.16 -28.75
N LYS A 461 -3.78 37.04 -29.77
CA LYS A 461 -3.16 38.39 -29.69
C LYS A 461 -4.06 39.55 -30.20
N GLY A 462 -4.94 40.02 -29.32
CA GLY A 462 -5.79 41.20 -29.46
C GLY A 462 -7.07 41.02 -28.61
N ASP A 463 -7.56 41.96 -27.80
CA ASP A 463 -7.38 43.41 -27.78
C ASP A 463 -7.53 44.01 -26.34
N LYS A 464 -7.40 45.34 -26.16
CA LYS A 464 -7.39 46.05 -24.85
C LYS A 464 -8.55 47.05 -24.67
N LYS A 465 -9.33 46.88 -23.57
CA LYS A 465 -10.29 47.85 -22.98
C LYS A 465 -11.50 48.16 -23.91
N GLN A 466 -12.71 48.49 -23.44
CA GLN A 466 -13.18 49.11 -22.20
C GLN A 466 -14.49 48.46 -21.71
N GLY A 467 -14.93 48.73 -20.47
CA GLY A 467 -16.12 48.11 -19.88
C GLY A 467 -17.31 49.05 -19.67
N ARG A 468 -18.52 48.49 -19.50
CA ARG A 468 -19.69 49.20 -18.93
C ARG A 468 -20.65 48.24 -18.23
N LYS A 469 -21.20 48.65 -17.07
CA LYS A 469 -22.08 47.82 -16.22
C LYS A 469 -23.52 47.76 -16.75
N LYS A 470 -24.18 46.60 -16.61
CA LYS A 470 -25.63 46.46 -16.31
C LYS A 470 -25.90 45.11 -15.62
N LYS A 471 -26.82 45.08 -14.64
CA LYS A 471 -27.26 43.87 -13.92
C LYS A 471 -28.58 43.36 -14.51
N HIS A 472 -28.85 42.05 -14.47
CA HIS A 472 -30.18 41.49 -14.20
C HIS A 472 -30.06 40.02 -13.74
N HIS A 473 -31.01 39.54 -12.93
CA HIS A 473 -31.03 38.17 -12.39
C HIS A 473 -31.54 37.13 -13.41
N LYS A 474 -31.04 35.90 -13.32
CA LYS A 474 -31.82 34.68 -13.60
C LYS A 474 -31.26 33.46 -12.84
N LYS A 475 -32.07 32.40 -12.80
CA LYS A 475 -31.92 31.15 -12.00
C LYS A 475 -30.55 30.47 -12.15
N PRO A 476 -30.13 29.62 -11.19
CA PRO A 476 -29.09 28.64 -11.45
C PRO A 476 -29.47 27.79 -12.67
N LYS A 477 -28.49 27.57 -13.54
CA LYS A 477 -28.51 26.58 -14.60
C LYS A 477 -27.32 25.66 -14.38
N ASP A 478 -27.50 24.42 -14.78
CA ASP A 478 -26.52 23.35 -14.67
C ASP A 478 -25.23 23.73 -15.39
N LYS A 479 -24.09 23.53 -14.71
CA LYS A 479 -22.77 23.76 -15.30
C LYS A 479 -22.52 22.67 -16.34
N LYS A 480 -22.83 22.92 -17.61
CA LYS A 480 -22.12 22.23 -18.69
C LYS A 480 -20.61 22.48 -18.51
N PRO A 481 -19.75 21.47 -18.73
CA PRO A 481 -18.30 21.66 -18.76
C PRO A 481 -17.88 22.80 -19.70
N LYS A 482 -16.73 23.42 -19.40
CA LYS A 482 -16.22 24.61 -20.10
C LYS A 482 -15.03 24.33 -21.02
N ASP A 483 -14.85 23.09 -21.42
CA ASP A 483 -13.93 22.72 -22.50
C ASP A 483 -14.73 22.52 -23.80
N PRO A 484 -14.39 23.20 -24.91
CA PRO A 484 -14.98 22.92 -26.23
C PRO A 484 -14.50 21.61 -26.87
N ASN A 485 -13.43 20.98 -26.37
CA ASN A 485 -12.81 19.81 -27.00
C ASN A 485 -13.35 18.46 -26.50
N LEU A 486 -13.72 18.35 -25.22
CA LEU A 486 -14.23 17.08 -24.66
C LEU A 486 -15.62 16.69 -25.18
N VAL A 487 -15.66 15.72 -26.09
CA VAL A 487 -16.89 15.08 -26.55
C VAL A 487 -17.22 13.86 -25.67
N ILE A 488 -17.95 14.06 -24.58
CA ILE A 488 -18.45 12.93 -23.78
C ILE A 488 -19.50 12.15 -24.60
N PRO A 489 -19.35 10.81 -24.79
CA PRO A 489 -20.34 9.99 -25.46
C PRO A 489 -21.71 10.02 -24.77
N GLN A 490 -22.77 9.71 -25.51
CA GLN A 490 -24.06 9.42 -24.90
C GLN A 490 -24.04 8.00 -24.29
N PRO A 491 -24.63 7.80 -23.10
CA PRO A 491 -24.83 6.47 -22.54
C PRO A 491 -25.84 5.67 -23.39
N PRO A 492 -25.89 4.33 -23.24
CA PRO A 492 -27.07 3.58 -23.67
C PRO A 492 -28.34 4.11 -22.98
N ALA A 493 -29.49 3.95 -23.64
CA ALA A 493 -30.76 4.42 -23.11
C ALA A 493 -31.13 3.70 -21.80
N GLU A 494 -31.78 4.43 -20.88
CA GLU A 494 -32.20 3.89 -19.56
C GLU A 494 -33.17 2.69 -19.64
N THR A 495 -33.76 2.45 -20.83
CA THR A 495 -34.66 1.32 -21.11
C THR A 495 -33.99 0.17 -21.87
N SER A 496 -32.72 0.30 -22.26
CA SER A 496 -31.96 -0.79 -22.89
C SER A 496 -31.53 -1.83 -21.84
N PRO A 497 -31.47 -3.13 -22.19
CA PRO A 497 -30.74 -4.09 -21.36
C PRO A 497 -29.24 -3.74 -21.34
N PRO A 498 -28.51 -4.07 -20.26
CA PRO A 498 -27.08 -3.79 -20.18
C PRO A 498 -26.30 -4.76 -21.09
N GLY A 499 -25.05 -4.42 -21.40
CA GLY A 499 -24.23 -5.17 -22.35
C GLY A 499 -23.76 -6.55 -21.83
N PRO A 500 -23.05 -7.33 -22.69
CA PRO A 500 -22.73 -8.72 -22.39
C PRO A 500 -21.82 -8.93 -21.18
N ALA A 501 -21.10 -7.89 -20.73
CA ALA A 501 -20.33 -7.92 -19.47
C ALA A 501 -21.20 -7.95 -18.20
N TYR A 502 -22.49 -7.59 -18.29
CA TYR A 502 -23.36 -7.32 -17.13
C TYR A 502 -24.59 -8.22 -17.05
N SER A 503 -25.14 -8.64 -18.20
CA SER A 503 -26.26 -9.58 -18.28
C SER A 503 -25.96 -10.67 -19.32
N PRO A 504 -26.17 -11.97 -18.99
CA PRO A 504 -25.99 -13.07 -19.92
C PRO A 504 -26.75 -12.90 -21.24
N GLN A 505 -26.01 -12.86 -22.34
CA GLN A 505 -26.49 -12.76 -23.71
C GLN A 505 -25.40 -13.32 -24.66
N PRO A 506 -25.59 -13.35 -25.99
CA PRO A 506 -24.51 -13.71 -26.91
C PRO A 506 -23.29 -12.78 -26.72
N LEU A 507 -22.10 -13.36 -26.82
CA LEU A 507 -20.79 -12.73 -26.54
C LEU A 507 -20.55 -12.35 -25.06
N THR A 508 -21.38 -12.78 -24.11
CA THR A 508 -21.02 -12.80 -22.68
C THR A 508 -19.90 -13.81 -22.44
N LEU A 509 -18.88 -13.43 -21.66
CA LEU A 509 -17.86 -14.35 -21.16
C LEU A 509 -18.47 -15.25 -20.07
N THR A 510 -18.32 -16.57 -20.19
CA THR A 510 -19.00 -17.56 -19.33
C THR A 510 -18.06 -18.28 -18.37
N GLY A 511 -16.78 -18.37 -18.67
CA GLY A 511 -15.79 -18.98 -17.78
C GLY A 511 -14.39 -18.95 -18.38
N TYR A 512 -13.40 -19.42 -17.63
CA TYR A 512 -12.11 -19.80 -18.20
C TYR A 512 -11.56 -21.06 -17.53
N THR A 513 -10.70 -21.77 -18.29
CA THR A 513 -9.78 -22.79 -17.77
C THR A 513 -8.39 -22.17 -17.70
N GLN A 514 -7.75 -22.25 -16.53
CA GLN A 514 -6.35 -21.89 -16.36
C GLN A 514 -5.49 -23.15 -16.47
N TYR A 515 -4.39 -23.06 -17.19
CA TYR A 515 -3.46 -24.16 -17.44
C TYR A 515 -2.06 -23.75 -17.01
N PHE A 516 -1.39 -24.56 -16.19
CA PHE A 516 -0.04 -24.29 -15.66
C PHE A 516 0.93 -25.42 -15.95
N ALA A 517 2.23 -25.10 -16.10
CA ALA A 517 3.31 -26.06 -16.21
C ALA A 517 4.07 -26.15 -14.89
N ASN A 518 3.91 -27.25 -14.15
CA ASN A 518 4.60 -27.48 -12.87
C ASN A 518 6.09 -27.75 -13.13
N LEU A 519 6.91 -26.70 -13.12
CA LEU A 519 8.34 -26.78 -13.42
C LEU A 519 9.10 -27.65 -12.42
N THR A 520 8.73 -27.66 -11.14
CA THR A 520 9.34 -28.52 -10.10
C THR A 520 9.21 -29.99 -10.48
N HIS A 521 8.03 -30.39 -10.97
CA HIS A 521 7.73 -31.74 -11.44
C HIS A 521 8.39 -32.04 -12.81
N ILE A 522 8.33 -31.11 -13.76
CA ILE A 522 8.78 -31.32 -15.14
C ILE A 522 10.31 -31.31 -15.23
N ASN A 523 11.00 -30.37 -14.57
CA ASN A 523 12.47 -30.25 -14.62
C ASN A 523 13.16 -31.49 -14.04
N ASN A 524 12.68 -32.04 -12.91
CA ASN A 524 13.02 -33.39 -12.42
C ASN A 524 14.52 -33.68 -12.18
N ASP A 525 15.38 -32.64 -12.16
CA ASP A 525 16.84 -32.76 -12.04
C ASP A 525 17.40 -32.42 -10.65
N LEU A 526 16.55 -31.87 -9.78
CA LEU A 526 16.76 -31.71 -8.34
C LEU A 526 15.95 -32.78 -7.57
N THR A 527 16.40 -33.14 -6.36
CA THR A 527 15.74 -34.10 -5.46
C THR A 527 15.52 -33.47 -4.07
N PRO A 528 14.53 -33.93 -3.28
CA PRO A 528 14.25 -33.36 -1.96
C PRO A 528 15.44 -33.41 -0.98
N ASP A 529 16.35 -34.38 -1.15
CA ASP A 529 17.59 -34.52 -0.37
C ASP A 529 18.69 -33.51 -0.72
N ASP A 530 18.53 -32.70 -1.77
CA ASP A 530 19.55 -31.74 -2.20
C ASP A 530 19.57 -30.45 -1.34
N GLY A 531 18.44 -30.09 -0.73
CA GLY A 531 18.29 -28.90 0.10
C GLY A 531 17.90 -27.65 -0.70
N GLY A 532 16.89 -26.93 -0.21
CA GLY A 532 16.38 -25.69 -0.82
C GLY A 532 17.24 -24.47 -0.51
N ASP A 533 18.51 -24.51 -0.92
CA ASP A 533 19.48 -23.44 -0.81
C ASP A 533 19.92 -23.03 -2.23
N GLU A 534 20.08 -21.74 -2.52
CA GLU A 534 20.21 -21.23 -3.90
C GLU A 534 21.49 -21.71 -4.60
N ASN A 535 22.49 -22.12 -3.81
CA ASN A 535 23.81 -22.59 -4.26
C ASN A 535 23.88 -24.12 -4.49
N THR A 536 22.75 -24.83 -4.45
CA THR A 536 22.70 -26.28 -4.54
C THR A 536 22.96 -26.80 -5.96
N GLU A 537 24.09 -27.47 -6.18
CA GLU A 537 24.44 -28.07 -7.48
C GLU A 537 23.58 -29.33 -7.80
N PRO A 538 22.94 -29.42 -8.98
CA PRO A 538 22.23 -30.62 -9.40
C PRO A 538 23.14 -31.87 -9.49
N LYS A 539 22.77 -32.95 -8.79
CA LYS A 539 23.51 -34.23 -8.74
C LYS A 539 23.79 -34.86 -10.12
N LYS A 540 23.09 -34.46 -11.19
CA LYS A 540 23.25 -34.97 -12.57
C LYS A 540 24.03 -33.97 -13.43
N SER A 541 25.16 -34.38 -13.99
CA SER A 541 25.94 -33.55 -14.94
C SER A 541 25.30 -33.35 -16.33
N LYS A 542 24.07 -33.85 -16.54
CA LYS A 542 23.24 -33.61 -17.73
C LYS A 542 21.77 -33.61 -17.31
N PRO A 543 20.97 -32.62 -17.73
CA PRO A 543 19.55 -32.57 -17.42
C PRO A 543 18.77 -33.72 -18.08
N LYS A 544 17.67 -34.11 -17.45
CA LYS A 544 16.68 -35.13 -17.87
C LYS A 544 15.28 -34.76 -17.36
N PRO A 545 14.67 -33.71 -17.93
CA PRO A 545 13.28 -33.38 -17.63
C PRO A 545 12.30 -34.46 -18.11
N ARG A 546 11.08 -34.39 -17.58
CA ARG A 546 9.92 -35.16 -18.04
C ARG A 546 9.37 -34.56 -19.34
N GLU A 547 8.39 -35.23 -19.94
CA GLU A 547 7.61 -34.67 -21.04
C GLU A 547 6.91 -33.38 -20.59
N PHE A 548 7.05 -32.31 -21.37
CA PHE A 548 6.47 -31.01 -21.03
C PHE A 548 4.95 -31.03 -21.27
N VAL A 549 4.18 -30.69 -20.24
CA VAL A 549 2.73 -30.68 -20.29
C VAL A 549 2.16 -29.53 -19.46
N PHE A 550 1.13 -28.87 -19.99
CA PHE A 550 0.28 -27.97 -19.22
C PHE A 550 -0.86 -28.76 -18.56
N GLU A 551 -0.96 -28.68 -17.25
CA GLU A 551 -2.03 -29.28 -16.45
C GLU A 551 -3.15 -28.25 -16.18
N VAL A 552 -4.38 -28.70 -15.91
CA VAL A 552 -5.47 -27.78 -15.53
C VAL A 552 -5.26 -27.31 -14.09
N GLU A 553 -5.00 -26.01 -13.93
CA GLU A 553 -4.75 -25.38 -12.65
C GLU A 553 -6.08 -25.20 -11.89
N TYR A 554 -7.08 -24.60 -12.54
CA TYR A 554 -8.50 -24.62 -12.14
C TYR A 554 -9.42 -24.19 -13.29
N ARG A 555 -10.73 -24.21 -13.03
CA ARG A 555 -11.78 -23.68 -13.90
C ARG A 555 -12.75 -22.85 -13.10
N THR A 556 -13.15 -21.68 -13.61
CA THR A 556 -14.04 -20.77 -12.86
C THR A 556 -15.41 -21.37 -12.53
N LYS A 557 -15.92 -22.24 -13.41
CA LYS A 557 -17.20 -22.95 -13.27
C LYS A 557 -17.13 -24.11 -12.27
N ASP A 558 -16.11 -24.96 -12.41
CA ASP A 558 -15.97 -26.22 -11.67
C ASP A 558 -15.26 -26.06 -10.31
N ASP A 559 -14.68 -24.88 -10.03
CA ASP A 559 -13.93 -24.63 -8.79
C ASP A 559 -14.76 -24.84 -7.51
N LYS A 560 -14.10 -25.36 -6.47
CA LYS A 560 -14.73 -25.76 -5.20
C LYS A 560 -15.34 -24.59 -4.43
N LEU A 561 -14.83 -23.36 -4.57
CA LEU A 561 -15.22 -22.18 -3.78
C LEU A 561 -15.78 -21.01 -4.61
N TYR A 562 -15.39 -20.86 -5.87
CA TYR A 562 -15.85 -19.77 -6.74
C TYR A 562 -17.22 -20.06 -7.38
N LYS A 563 -17.35 -21.21 -8.05
CA LYS A 563 -18.55 -21.67 -8.78
C LYS A 563 -19.21 -20.56 -9.63
N LEU A 564 -18.42 -19.95 -10.51
CA LEU A 564 -18.88 -18.89 -11.40
C LEU A 564 -19.58 -19.48 -12.62
N GLU A 565 -20.91 -19.38 -12.65
CA GLU A 565 -21.76 -19.74 -13.80
C GLU A 565 -21.49 -18.84 -15.03
N ASP A 566 -21.11 -17.58 -14.79
CA ASP A 566 -20.68 -16.61 -15.79
C ASP A 566 -19.54 -15.71 -15.26
N LEU A 567 -18.91 -14.95 -16.17
CA LEU A 567 -17.87 -13.97 -15.85
C LEU A 567 -18.42 -12.52 -15.88
N THR A 568 -19.70 -12.32 -15.54
CA THR A 568 -20.27 -10.97 -15.51
C THR A 568 -19.70 -10.13 -14.36
N VAL A 569 -19.76 -8.80 -14.49
CA VAL A 569 -19.39 -7.85 -13.43
C VAL A 569 -20.18 -8.14 -12.13
N GLY A 570 -21.46 -8.52 -12.23
CA GLY A 570 -22.27 -8.92 -11.07
C GLY A 570 -21.71 -10.14 -10.33
N SER A 571 -21.27 -11.16 -11.07
CA SER A 571 -20.62 -12.37 -10.53
C SER A 571 -19.28 -12.05 -9.86
N PHE A 572 -18.44 -11.21 -10.47
CA PHE A 572 -17.17 -10.78 -9.85
C PHE A 572 -17.36 -9.86 -8.62
N VAL A 573 -18.34 -8.95 -8.63
CA VAL A 573 -18.69 -8.13 -7.44
C VAL A 573 -19.21 -9.01 -6.30
N LYS A 574 -19.97 -10.08 -6.59
CA LYS A 574 -20.38 -11.10 -5.62
C LYS A 574 -19.17 -11.87 -5.06
N LEU A 575 -18.22 -12.25 -5.90
CA LEU A 575 -17.01 -12.99 -5.51
C LEU A 575 -16.04 -12.15 -4.65
N ALA A 576 -15.70 -10.94 -5.10
CA ALA A 576 -14.94 -9.96 -4.34
C ALA A 576 -15.58 -9.67 -2.97
N SER A 577 -16.92 -9.54 -2.94
CA SER A 577 -17.71 -9.40 -1.72
C SER A 577 -17.66 -10.60 -0.77
N LEU A 578 -17.21 -11.79 -1.20
CA LEU A 578 -16.97 -12.96 -0.33
C LEU A 578 -15.54 -12.93 0.23
N MET A 579 -14.55 -12.63 -0.61
CA MET A 579 -13.12 -12.50 -0.24
C MET A 579 -12.87 -11.41 0.82
N ALA A 580 -13.60 -10.29 0.71
CA ALA A 580 -13.51 -9.16 1.62
C ALA A 580 -14.24 -9.36 2.97
N GLN A 581 -15.05 -10.41 3.14
CA GLN A 581 -15.83 -10.57 4.38
C GLN A 581 -14.97 -10.95 5.59
N PRO A 582 -15.15 -10.27 6.75
CA PRO A 582 -14.49 -10.65 8.00
C PRO A 582 -15.14 -11.91 8.59
N ILE A 583 -14.33 -12.80 9.13
CA ILE A 583 -14.76 -14.12 9.60
C ILE A 583 -15.63 -13.96 10.87
N LYS A 584 -16.93 -14.21 10.73
CA LYS A 584 -17.89 -14.27 11.85
C LYS A 584 -17.56 -15.47 12.75
N GLY A 585 -16.95 -15.22 13.91
CA GLY A 585 -16.85 -16.22 14.96
C GLY A 585 -18.23 -16.50 15.57
N LYS A 586 -18.75 -17.74 15.42
CA LYS A 586 -19.97 -18.17 16.14
C LYS A 586 -19.77 -17.98 17.65
N GLY A 587 -20.66 -17.22 18.29
CA GLY A 587 -20.75 -17.14 19.76
C GLY A 587 -20.91 -15.75 20.39
N PHE A 588 -21.97 -15.00 20.04
CA PHE A 588 -22.71 -14.21 21.02
C PHE A 588 -24.10 -13.84 20.47
N GLU A 589 -25.15 -14.44 21.04
CA GLU A 589 -26.51 -13.89 21.00
C GLU A 589 -26.81 -13.28 22.37
N GLU A 590 -27.30 -12.05 22.37
CA GLU A 590 -28.49 -11.55 23.09
C GLU A 590 -28.51 -10.02 23.00
N GLY A 591 -29.69 -9.41 22.86
CA GLY A 591 -29.82 -7.94 22.89
C GLY A 591 -30.60 -7.25 21.77
N LEU A 592 -31.51 -7.92 21.06
CA LEU A 592 -32.47 -7.24 20.17
C LEU A 592 -33.91 -7.69 20.42
N SER A 593 -34.60 -6.99 21.32
CA SER A 593 -36.01 -7.23 21.64
C SER A 593 -36.96 -6.53 20.67
N VAL A 594 -37.86 -7.32 20.04
CA VAL A 594 -39.32 -7.08 19.81
C VAL A 594 -39.74 -5.63 19.49
N VAL A 595 -40.37 -5.29 18.35
CA VAL A 595 -41.59 -5.81 17.69
C VAL A 595 -41.32 -5.85 16.16
N GLY A 596 -41.66 -6.86 15.34
CA GLY A 596 -42.93 -7.60 15.20
C GLY A 596 -43.76 -6.97 14.06
N GLY A 597 -44.42 -7.71 13.15
CA GLY A 597 -44.42 -9.14 12.86
C GLY A 597 -45.29 -9.40 11.61
N GLY A 598 -45.11 -10.54 10.93
CA GLY A 598 -45.88 -10.91 9.73
C GLY A 598 -45.16 -11.99 8.92
N ASN A 599 -45.78 -13.16 8.79
CA ASN A 599 -45.25 -14.29 8.03
C ASN A 599 -45.48 -14.10 6.52
N ASP A 600 -44.63 -14.72 5.70
CA ASP A 600 -45.06 -15.90 4.93
C ASP A 600 -43.82 -16.76 4.55
N THR A 601 -44.08 -18.01 4.14
CA THR A 601 -43.13 -19.12 4.25
C THR A 601 -42.28 -19.44 3.01
N LEU A 602 -40.98 -19.65 3.27
CA LEU A 602 -40.16 -20.81 2.83
C LEU A 602 -40.27 -21.35 1.39
N VAL A 603 -39.21 -21.14 0.61
CA VAL A 603 -38.38 -22.19 -0.06
C VAL A 603 -36.97 -21.60 -0.20
N GLY A 604 -35.85 -22.25 0.10
CA GLY A 604 -35.58 -23.50 0.82
C GLY A 604 -34.05 -23.65 0.93
N GLU A 605 -33.50 -23.79 2.14
CA GLU A 605 -32.05 -23.95 2.32
C GLU A 605 -31.71 -25.46 2.43
N GLU A 606 -31.03 -26.00 1.41
CA GLU A 606 -30.43 -27.34 1.53
C GLU A 606 -29.22 -27.29 2.47
N GLN A 607 -29.11 -28.33 3.30
CA GLN A 607 -28.11 -28.39 4.35
C GLN A 607 -26.79 -28.91 3.77
N PHE A 608 -25.71 -28.15 3.96
CA PHE A 608 -24.36 -28.73 3.92
C PHE A 608 -24.19 -29.57 5.19
N GLU A 609 -24.34 -30.89 5.07
CA GLU A 609 -23.91 -31.83 6.10
C GLU A 609 -22.39 -32.02 6.02
N ASP A 610 -21.72 -31.92 7.17
CA ASP A 610 -20.27 -32.14 7.29
C ASP A 610 -19.99 -33.65 7.46
N GLU A 611 -19.63 -34.38 6.40
CA GLU A 611 -19.00 -35.70 6.54
C GLU A 611 -17.47 -35.54 6.71
N ASP A 612 -17.03 -35.46 7.96
CA ASP A 612 -15.63 -35.68 8.34
C ASP A 612 -15.34 -37.19 8.27
N GLY A 613 -14.49 -37.65 7.34
CA GLY A 613 -14.11 -39.08 7.29
C GLY A 613 -13.18 -39.50 6.16
N LEU A 614 -11.87 -39.49 6.42
CA LEU A 614 -10.89 -40.55 6.11
C LEU A 614 -9.54 -40.15 6.73
N ASP A 615 -8.92 -41.08 7.46
CA ASP A 615 -7.64 -40.87 8.15
C ASP A 615 -6.44 -41.14 7.23
N ASP A 616 -5.27 -40.56 7.57
CA ASP A 616 -4.00 -40.84 6.92
C ASP A 616 -3.47 -42.24 7.32
N GLU A 617 -3.70 -43.26 6.50
CA GLU A 617 -2.94 -44.53 6.56
C GLU A 617 -1.60 -44.32 5.82
N ALA A 618 -0.48 -44.63 6.49
CA ALA A 618 0.87 -44.40 5.97
C ALA A 618 1.57 -45.73 5.65
N ASP A 619 1.95 -45.91 4.38
CA ASP A 619 2.90 -46.95 3.96
C ASP A 619 4.31 -46.34 3.82
N SER A 620 5.24 -46.86 4.60
CA SER A 620 6.68 -46.67 4.39
C SER A 620 7.42 -47.91 4.89
N ASP A 621 7.45 -48.96 4.07
CA ASP A 621 8.40 -50.05 4.21
C ASP A 621 9.83 -49.49 4.07
N ASP A 622 10.69 -49.78 5.04
CA ASP A 622 12.00 -50.37 4.71
C ASP A 622 12.59 -51.11 5.93
N GLU A 623 13.15 -52.30 5.71
CA GLU A 623 13.77 -53.11 6.75
C GLU A 623 15.27 -52.81 6.87
N SER A 624 15.78 -52.67 8.10
CA SER A 624 17.17 -53.06 8.41
C SER A 624 17.39 -53.25 9.91
N ASP A 625 17.95 -54.40 10.28
CA ASP A 625 18.47 -54.71 11.61
C ASP A 625 19.70 -53.81 11.92
N ASP A 626 20.06 -53.48 13.16
CA ASP A 626 20.67 -54.46 14.08
C ASP A 626 20.74 -54.01 15.56
N GLU A 627 20.66 -55.03 16.43
CA GLU A 627 21.34 -55.24 17.73
C GLU A 627 21.43 -54.16 18.86
N VAL A 628 20.91 -54.59 20.03
CA VAL A 628 21.62 -54.73 21.33
C VAL A 628 21.41 -53.73 22.51
N GLU A 629 21.02 -54.32 23.66
CA GLU A 629 21.07 -53.91 25.09
C GLU A 629 20.68 -52.45 25.48
N ALA A 630 19.51 -52.16 26.06
CA ALA A 630 18.87 -52.63 27.32
C ALA A 630 19.35 -51.97 28.65
N ALA A 631 18.47 -51.19 29.30
CA ALA A 631 18.56 -50.88 30.74
C ALA A 631 17.21 -50.54 31.40
N LYS A 632 16.47 -51.58 31.80
CA LYS A 632 15.25 -51.53 32.63
C LYS A 632 15.43 -50.75 33.97
N LYS A 633 14.50 -49.84 34.31
CA LYS A 633 13.68 -49.82 35.56
C LYS A 633 12.91 -48.48 35.73
N ASN A 634 11.57 -48.49 35.71
CA ASN A 634 10.65 -48.71 36.86
C ASN A 634 10.64 -47.59 37.93
N GLY A 635 9.50 -46.89 38.05
CA GLY A 635 9.29 -45.84 39.05
C GLY A 635 7.84 -45.33 39.19
N LYS A 636 6.83 -46.22 39.24
CA LYS A 636 5.42 -45.81 39.44
C LYS A 636 5.21 -45.16 40.82
N ASN A 637 4.68 -43.93 40.86
CA ASN A 637 3.74 -43.48 41.89
C ASN A 637 2.88 -42.32 41.35
N GLY A 638 1.67 -42.12 41.88
CA GLY A 638 0.67 -41.26 41.22
C GLY A 638 -0.27 -40.47 42.14
N LYS A 639 -1.25 -39.79 41.51
CA LYS A 639 -2.19 -38.78 42.06
C LYS A 639 -1.48 -37.46 42.45
N HIS A 640 -1.82 -36.32 41.87
CA HIS A 640 -3.13 -35.68 42.07
C HIS A 640 -3.58 -34.79 40.88
N LYS A 641 -4.91 -34.65 40.72
CA LYS A 641 -5.52 -33.72 39.75
C LYS A 641 -5.28 -32.26 40.14
N LYS A 642 -4.85 -31.43 39.18
CA LYS A 642 -5.16 -29.99 39.14
C LYS A 642 -5.52 -29.58 37.71
N LYS A 643 -6.82 -29.35 37.44
CA LYS A 643 -7.27 -28.76 36.16
C LYS A 643 -6.69 -27.35 36.04
N LYS A 644 -5.71 -27.11 35.17
CA LYS A 644 -5.51 -25.78 34.58
C LYS A 644 -6.51 -25.63 33.43
N HIS A 645 -7.40 -24.65 33.51
CA HIS A 645 -8.12 -24.18 32.34
C HIS A 645 -7.13 -23.43 31.44
N GLY A 646 -6.45 -24.16 30.56
CA GLY A 646 -5.74 -23.55 29.44
C GLY A 646 -6.77 -22.98 28.48
N GLY A 647 -6.96 -21.67 28.50
CA GLY A 647 -7.78 -20.99 27.51
C GLY A 647 -7.16 -21.17 26.14
N LYS A 648 -7.72 -22.04 25.29
CA LYS A 648 -7.34 -22.13 23.87
C LYS A 648 -7.60 -20.76 23.25
N HIS A 649 -6.55 -19.99 23.00
CA HIS A 649 -6.61 -18.87 22.07
C HIS A 649 -7.09 -19.44 20.73
N LYS A 650 -8.34 -19.17 20.37
CA LYS A 650 -8.82 -19.42 19.00
C LYS A 650 -7.99 -18.51 18.09
N LYS A 651 -6.97 -19.06 17.40
CA LYS A 651 -6.42 -18.43 16.19
C LYS A 651 -7.63 -18.06 15.32
N LYS A 652 -7.74 -16.80 14.89
CA LYS A 652 -8.78 -16.41 13.94
C LYS A 652 -8.51 -17.23 12.67
N LYS A 653 -9.42 -18.16 12.31
CA LYS A 653 -9.33 -18.82 11.00
C LYS A 653 -9.39 -17.72 9.93
N ALA A 654 -8.53 -17.81 8.92
CA ALA A 654 -8.58 -16.92 7.77
C ALA A 654 -9.80 -17.22 6.90
N ASN A 655 -10.12 -16.31 5.97
CA ASN A 655 -11.25 -16.47 5.05
C ASN A 655 -10.83 -17.44 3.94
N LYS A 656 -11.46 -18.62 3.86
CA LYS A 656 -11.11 -19.68 2.89
C LYS A 656 -11.09 -19.17 1.45
N VAL A 657 -12.09 -18.38 1.05
CA VAL A 657 -12.19 -17.85 -0.33
C VAL A 657 -11.06 -16.87 -0.65
N TRP A 658 -10.52 -16.19 0.36
CA TRP A 658 -9.37 -15.29 0.20
C TRP A 658 -8.03 -16.03 0.12
N LEU A 659 -7.81 -17.08 0.92
CA LEU A 659 -6.61 -17.91 0.79
C LEU A 659 -6.59 -18.65 -0.55
N HIS A 660 -7.74 -19.18 -0.98
CA HIS A 660 -7.92 -19.81 -2.29
C HIS A 660 -7.59 -18.84 -3.44
N PHE A 661 -8.01 -17.58 -3.32
CA PHE A 661 -7.64 -16.53 -4.27
C PHE A 661 -6.15 -16.25 -4.33
N LEU A 662 -5.50 -16.08 -3.18
CA LEU A 662 -4.06 -15.84 -3.14
C LEU A 662 -3.26 -17.06 -3.64
N SER A 663 -3.75 -18.28 -3.37
CA SER A 663 -3.16 -19.50 -3.93
C SER A 663 -3.21 -19.52 -5.46
N HIS A 664 -4.34 -19.15 -6.08
CA HIS A 664 -4.43 -19.01 -7.53
C HIS A 664 -3.63 -17.81 -8.09
N ALA A 665 -3.61 -16.68 -7.38
CA ALA A 665 -2.87 -15.50 -7.79
C ALA A 665 -1.38 -15.78 -8.00
N PHE A 666 -0.79 -16.56 -7.11
CA PHE A 666 0.61 -17.02 -7.18
C PHE A 666 0.76 -18.41 -7.83
N VAL A 667 -0.22 -18.87 -8.61
CA VAL A 667 -0.22 -20.17 -9.34
C VAL A 667 0.23 -21.35 -8.47
N LYS A 668 -0.18 -21.37 -7.19
CA LYS A 668 0.13 -22.38 -6.16
C LYS A 668 1.60 -22.53 -5.78
N THR A 669 2.50 -21.59 -6.13
CA THR A 669 3.91 -21.68 -5.71
C THR A 669 4.12 -21.24 -4.25
N ILE A 670 3.33 -20.28 -3.75
CA ILE A 670 3.45 -19.76 -2.38
C ILE A 670 2.54 -20.55 -1.43
N ASP A 671 3.16 -21.14 -0.41
CA ASP A 671 2.52 -21.99 0.58
C ASP A 671 1.60 -21.20 1.53
N GLU A 672 0.48 -21.78 1.98
CA GLU A 672 -0.52 -21.03 2.77
C GLU A 672 0.08 -20.49 4.09
N ASP A 673 1.05 -21.18 4.68
CA ASP A 673 1.62 -20.79 5.98
C ASP A 673 2.63 -19.64 5.86
N ASP A 674 3.31 -19.48 4.72
CA ASP A 674 4.16 -18.31 4.43
C ASP A 674 3.34 -17.09 4.06
N LEU A 675 2.27 -17.28 3.30
CA LEU A 675 1.23 -16.29 3.05
C LEU A 675 0.62 -15.75 4.37
N LYS A 676 0.46 -16.61 5.39
CA LYS A 676 0.04 -16.21 6.75
C LYS A 676 1.16 -15.49 7.51
N LYS A 677 2.45 -15.81 7.30
CA LYS A 677 3.59 -15.10 7.91
C LYS A 677 3.67 -13.66 7.39
N MET A 678 3.63 -13.44 6.08
CA MET A 678 3.64 -12.10 5.44
C MET A 678 2.54 -11.20 6.02
N ILE A 679 1.28 -11.66 6.02
CA ILE A 679 0.15 -10.90 6.56
C ILE A 679 0.35 -10.58 8.07
N MET A 680 0.98 -11.46 8.85
CA MET A 680 1.31 -11.18 10.25
C MET A 680 2.45 -10.17 10.42
N ALA A 681 3.45 -10.18 9.53
CA ALA A 681 4.58 -9.24 9.57
C ALA A 681 4.12 -7.79 9.38
N LEU A 682 3.29 -7.52 8.37
CA LEU A 682 2.68 -6.20 8.14
C LEU A 682 1.92 -5.68 9.38
N HIS A 683 1.11 -6.54 10.00
CA HIS A 683 0.38 -6.19 11.23
C HIS A 683 1.31 -5.92 12.42
N LEU A 684 2.46 -6.60 12.50
CA LEU A 684 3.46 -6.38 13.53
C LEU A 684 4.20 -5.05 13.32
N LEU A 685 4.57 -4.74 12.07
CA LEU A 685 5.23 -3.50 11.67
C LEU A 685 4.32 -2.27 11.92
N LEU A 686 3.05 -2.34 11.52
CA LEU A 686 2.07 -1.28 11.80
C LEU A 686 1.88 -1.06 13.30
N LEU A 687 1.82 -2.13 14.10
CA LEU A 687 1.75 -2.04 15.56
C LEU A 687 3.02 -1.42 16.17
N LEU A 688 4.20 -1.73 15.62
CA LEU A 688 5.48 -1.14 15.99
C LEU A 688 5.52 0.36 15.69
N LEU A 689 5.05 0.78 14.50
CA LEU A 689 5.00 2.18 14.08
C LEU A 689 4.01 3.00 14.92
N VAL A 690 2.82 2.45 15.18
CA VAL A 690 1.85 3.07 16.11
C VAL A 690 2.43 3.18 17.53
N LEU A 691 3.16 2.16 18.00
CA LEU A 691 3.82 2.20 19.31
C LEU A 691 4.95 3.24 19.32
N LEU A 692 5.72 3.38 18.25
CA LEU A 692 6.80 4.36 18.10
C LEU A 692 6.28 5.81 18.10
N LEU A 693 5.08 6.06 17.54
CA LEU A 693 4.43 7.38 17.58
C LEU A 693 3.73 7.66 18.92
N VAL A 694 3.02 6.68 19.50
CA VAL A 694 2.19 6.89 20.70
C VAL A 694 3.01 6.84 21.99
N LEU A 695 4.07 6.03 22.07
CA LEU A 695 4.86 5.87 23.30
C LEU A 695 5.60 7.17 23.72
N PRO A 696 6.25 7.94 22.84
CA PRO A 696 6.84 9.23 23.21
C PRO A 696 5.79 10.23 23.72
N ALA A 697 4.64 10.32 23.05
CA ALA A 697 3.53 11.18 23.49
C ALA A 697 3.00 10.75 24.88
N TYR A 698 2.88 9.45 25.14
CA TYR A 698 2.51 8.92 26.45
C TYR A 698 3.57 9.18 27.52
N ILE A 699 4.86 9.09 27.19
CA ILE A 699 5.97 9.43 28.10
C ILE A 699 5.98 10.92 28.45
N ILE A 700 5.65 11.80 27.51
CA ILE A 700 5.50 13.25 27.77
C ILE A 700 4.27 13.50 28.65
N TYR A 701 3.12 12.88 28.35
CA TYR A 701 1.87 13.05 29.10
C TYR A 701 1.87 12.36 30.48
N LYS A 702 2.70 11.34 30.69
CA LYS A 702 2.82 10.61 31.96
C LYS A 702 4.26 10.13 32.22
N PRO A 703 5.20 11.04 32.55
CA PRO A 703 6.61 10.72 32.67
C PRO A 703 6.88 9.62 33.72
N PRO A 704 7.63 8.56 33.37
CA PRO A 704 7.86 7.44 34.28
C PRO A 704 8.78 7.86 35.43
N LYS A 705 8.58 7.24 36.61
CA LYS A 705 9.29 7.58 37.85
C LYS A 705 10.82 7.54 37.74
N LEU A 706 11.36 6.70 36.86
CA LEU A 706 12.80 6.62 36.60
C LEU A 706 13.34 7.88 35.89
N LEU A 707 12.57 8.46 34.96
CA LEU A 707 12.94 9.68 34.23
C LEU A 707 12.96 10.90 35.17
N ILE A 708 11.95 11.03 36.04
CA ILE A 708 11.87 12.11 37.04
C ILE A 708 13.03 11.99 38.05
N ARG A 709 13.37 10.76 38.48
CA ARG A 709 14.55 10.50 39.32
C ARG A 709 15.86 10.85 38.62
N TYR A 710 16.01 10.49 37.34
CA TYR A 710 17.18 10.82 36.55
C TYR A 710 17.39 12.34 36.44
N PHE A 711 16.35 13.10 36.11
CA PHE A 711 16.43 14.57 36.06
C PHE A 711 16.75 15.20 37.42
N ALA A 712 16.17 14.71 38.51
CA ALA A 712 16.49 15.20 39.85
C ALA A 712 17.92 14.87 40.31
N HIS A 713 18.48 13.73 39.88
CA HIS A 713 19.89 13.40 40.13
C HIS A 713 20.82 14.24 39.24
N ARG A 714 20.43 14.48 37.98
CA ARG A 714 21.20 15.25 36.99
C ARG A 714 21.27 16.75 37.29
N TRP A 715 20.30 17.27 38.05
CA TRP A 715 20.14 18.68 38.43
C TRP A 715 19.62 18.82 39.88
N PRO A 716 20.41 18.49 40.92
CA PRO A 716 19.93 18.40 42.32
C PRO A 716 19.49 19.75 42.92
N ASP A 717 19.96 20.86 42.35
CA ASP A 717 19.53 22.22 42.67
C ASP A 717 18.12 22.54 42.15
N VAL A 718 17.63 21.84 41.12
CA VAL A 718 16.26 21.95 40.60
C VAL A 718 15.32 20.99 41.35
N LEU A 719 14.20 21.49 41.84
CA LEU A 719 13.23 20.71 42.61
C LEU A 719 12.11 20.14 41.72
N PHE A 720 12.25 18.89 41.33
CA PHE A 720 11.21 18.07 40.69
C PHE A 720 10.35 17.32 41.72
N GLU A 721 10.97 16.82 42.80
CA GLU A 721 10.33 15.99 43.82
C GLU A 721 11.22 15.96 45.07
N ALA A 722 10.63 15.80 46.26
CA ALA A 722 11.36 15.69 47.53
C ALA A 722 11.52 14.20 47.91
N PHE A 723 12.61 13.58 47.48
CA PHE A 723 12.82 12.12 47.59
C PHE A 723 13.12 11.61 49.00
N SER A 724 13.58 12.47 49.91
CA SER A 724 14.07 12.11 51.25
C SER A 724 13.08 12.49 52.35
N LEU A 725 11.89 11.88 52.33
CA LEU A 725 10.94 11.97 53.45
C LEU A 725 11.35 11.01 54.59
N PRO A 726 11.50 11.49 55.84
CA PRO A 726 11.55 10.63 57.01
C PRO A 726 10.28 9.78 57.10
N ALA A 727 10.36 8.53 57.58
CA ALA A 727 9.18 7.68 57.76
C ALA A 727 8.13 8.31 58.69
N SER A 728 8.57 9.12 59.66
CA SER A 728 7.72 9.90 60.57
C SER A 728 7.00 11.10 59.94
N ALA A 729 7.35 11.51 58.71
CA ALA A 729 6.68 12.62 58.03
C ALA A 729 5.31 12.24 57.44
N GLY A 730 5.02 10.95 57.27
CA GLY A 730 3.81 10.47 56.62
C GLY A 730 3.76 10.79 55.11
N LYS A 731 2.57 10.76 54.51
CA LYS A 731 2.38 11.05 53.07
C LYS A 731 2.22 12.55 52.83
N VAL A 732 3.31 13.30 52.79
CA VAL A 732 3.28 14.73 52.44
C VAL A 732 3.40 14.90 50.92
N ILE A 733 2.62 15.81 50.34
CA ILE A 733 2.67 16.18 48.91
C ILE A 733 2.49 17.70 48.78
N ALA A 734 3.27 18.36 47.91
CA ALA A 734 3.13 19.80 47.70
C ALA A 734 2.15 20.11 46.57
N LEU A 735 1.40 21.20 46.72
CA LEU A 735 0.59 21.81 45.67
C LEU A 735 1.18 23.19 45.30
N THR A 736 1.25 23.46 44.01
CA THR A 736 1.73 24.73 43.46
C THR A 736 0.73 25.28 42.44
N ILE A 737 0.44 26.57 42.56
CA ILE A 737 -0.53 27.30 41.73
C ILE A 737 0.25 28.38 40.96
N ASP A 738 0.37 28.22 39.65
CA ASP A 738 1.09 29.15 38.78
C ASP A 738 0.15 30.24 38.25
N ASP A 739 0.71 31.27 37.60
CA ASP A 739 -0.03 32.42 37.05
C ASP A 739 -0.76 33.34 38.05
N ALA A 740 -0.43 33.27 39.35
CA ALA A 740 -1.13 34.03 40.38
C ALA A 740 -0.76 35.54 40.39
N PRO A 741 -1.64 36.44 40.87
CA PRO A 741 -3.04 36.23 41.22
C PRO A 741 -3.98 36.47 40.02
N SER A 742 -5.04 35.67 39.88
CA SER A 742 -6.12 35.89 38.90
C SER A 742 -7.49 36.16 39.54
N SER A 743 -8.53 36.30 38.70
CA SER A 743 -9.93 36.33 39.13
C SER A 743 -10.38 35.06 39.88
N HIS A 744 -9.67 33.93 39.70
CA HIS A 744 -9.99 32.66 40.36
C HIS A 744 -9.21 32.41 41.66
N THR A 745 -8.23 33.26 42.01
CA THR A 745 -7.41 33.04 43.23
C THR A 745 -8.27 32.85 44.46
N ARG A 746 -9.30 33.70 44.66
CA ARG A 746 -10.21 33.63 45.81
C ARG A 746 -11.06 32.35 45.82
N ASP A 747 -11.50 31.85 44.66
CA ASP A 747 -12.17 30.54 44.55
C ASP A 747 -11.22 29.39 44.91
N ILE A 748 -9.95 29.49 44.52
CA ILE A 748 -8.90 28.52 44.85
C ILE A 748 -8.58 28.55 46.35
N LEU A 749 -8.45 29.74 46.95
CA LEU A 749 -8.26 29.92 48.40
C LEU A 749 -9.39 29.28 49.21
N GLN A 750 -10.66 29.48 48.81
CA GLN A 750 -11.80 28.84 49.47
C GLN A 750 -11.68 27.30 49.39
N VAL A 751 -11.39 26.75 48.21
CA VAL A 751 -11.26 25.29 48.01
C VAL A 751 -10.05 24.68 48.74
N LEU A 752 -9.00 25.48 49.01
CA LEU A 752 -7.88 25.08 49.86
C LEU A 752 -8.27 25.08 51.35
N ALA A 753 -9.00 26.10 51.81
CA ALA A 753 -9.49 26.21 53.18
C ALA A 753 -10.52 25.12 53.53
N ASP A 754 -11.45 24.81 52.62
CA ASP A 754 -12.46 23.75 52.77
C ASP A 754 -11.83 22.37 53.07
N GLU A 755 -10.62 22.12 52.56
CA GLU A 755 -9.93 20.82 52.63
C GLU A 755 -8.69 20.78 53.55
N ASP A 756 -8.45 21.82 54.35
CA ASP A 756 -7.27 21.92 55.25
C ASP A 756 -5.93 21.75 54.48
N ALA A 757 -5.83 22.42 53.34
CA ALA A 757 -4.72 22.29 52.39
C ALA A 757 -3.96 23.62 52.22
N HIS A 758 -2.62 23.56 52.21
CA HIS A 758 -1.79 24.72 51.83
C HIS A 758 -1.14 24.51 50.45
N ALA A 759 -0.86 25.61 49.76
CA ALA A 759 -0.17 25.61 48.47
C ALA A 759 1.01 26.62 48.44
N THR A 760 1.73 26.65 47.32
CA THR A 760 2.64 27.76 46.98
C THR A 760 2.20 28.40 45.66
N PHE A 761 1.84 29.68 45.71
CA PHE A 761 1.39 30.45 44.56
C PHE A 761 2.59 31.13 43.89
N PHE A 762 2.85 30.83 42.62
CA PHE A 762 3.92 31.44 41.83
C PHE A 762 3.39 32.71 41.14
N VAL A 763 3.88 33.86 41.61
CA VAL A 763 3.38 35.19 41.27
C VAL A 763 3.97 35.67 39.94
N VAL A 764 3.11 36.12 39.03
CA VAL A 764 3.47 36.83 37.80
C VAL A 764 3.32 38.33 38.03
N GLY A 765 4.42 39.11 37.93
CA GLY A 765 4.44 40.52 38.31
C GLY A 765 3.35 41.38 37.64
N ASN A 766 3.14 41.20 36.33
CA ASN A 766 2.10 41.91 35.57
C ASN A 766 0.65 41.56 35.96
N GLN A 767 0.40 40.56 36.80
CA GLN A 767 -0.94 40.21 37.29
C GLN A 767 -1.29 40.83 38.65
N VAL A 768 -0.33 41.46 39.33
CA VAL A 768 -0.50 41.95 40.72
C VAL A 768 -1.14 43.33 40.80
N SER A 769 -0.96 44.18 39.79
CA SER A 769 -1.46 45.58 39.79
C SER A 769 -2.99 45.63 39.98
N GLY A 770 -3.44 46.17 41.12
CA GLY A 770 -4.86 46.17 41.52
C GLY A 770 -5.37 44.84 42.07
N ARG A 771 -4.47 43.97 42.56
CA ARG A 771 -4.70 42.69 43.26
C ARG A 771 -3.70 42.48 44.41
N GLU A 772 -3.12 43.55 44.94
CA GLU A 772 -2.16 43.52 46.05
C GLU A 772 -2.82 42.96 47.33
N ASP A 773 -4.11 43.24 47.51
CA ASP A 773 -5.00 42.65 48.53
C ASP A 773 -5.07 41.12 48.43
N VAL A 774 -5.17 40.58 47.21
CA VAL A 774 -5.23 39.12 46.97
C VAL A 774 -3.91 38.45 47.39
N LEU A 775 -2.76 39.09 47.20
CA LEU A 775 -1.48 38.55 47.70
C LEU A 775 -1.41 38.56 49.23
N GLN A 776 -1.94 39.61 49.88
CA GLN A 776 -2.06 39.66 51.34
C GLN A 776 -3.00 38.55 51.86
N GLU A 777 -4.12 38.29 51.18
CA GLU A 777 -5.03 37.17 51.49
C GLU A 777 -4.33 35.81 51.38
N ILE A 778 -3.59 35.54 50.29
CA ILE A 778 -2.82 34.30 50.10
C ILE A 778 -1.87 34.04 51.27
N VAL A 779 -1.14 35.07 51.71
CA VAL A 779 -0.19 34.97 52.83
C VAL A 779 -0.93 34.79 54.17
N THR A 780 -1.99 35.55 54.40
CA THR A 780 -2.78 35.51 55.65
C THR A 780 -3.50 34.16 55.82
N ALA A 781 -3.95 33.56 54.72
CA ALA A 781 -4.47 32.18 54.66
C ALA A 781 -3.41 31.08 54.84
N GLY A 782 -2.14 31.44 55.10
CA GLY A 782 -1.09 30.50 55.45
C GLY A 782 -0.42 29.80 54.26
N HIS A 783 -0.60 30.30 53.03
CA HIS A 783 0.10 29.77 51.86
C HIS A 783 1.48 30.44 51.69
N GLY A 784 2.29 29.89 50.79
CA GLY A 784 3.57 30.49 50.40
C GLY A 784 3.48 31.24 49.06
N LEU A 785 4.24 32.31 48.92
CA LEU A 785 4.49 32.95 47.61
C LEU A 785 5.81 32.47 47.01
N GLY A 786 5.83 32.29 45.68
CA GLY A 786 7.00 32.04 44.84
C GLY A 786 7.01 32.98 43.64
N ASN A 787 8.10 33.01 42.88
CA ASN A 787 8.33 33.96 41.78
C ASN A 787 8.19 33.26 40.41
N HIS A 788 7.34 33.77 39.52
CA HIS A 788 7.16 33.24 38.15
C HIS A 788 7.77 34.14 37.05
N GLY A 789 8.38 35.27 37.42
CA GLY A 789 8.83 36.30 36.48
C GLY A 789 7.81 37.43 36.29
N GLY A 790 8.16 38.41 35.46
CA GLY A 790 7.34 39.60 35.25
C GLY A 790 6.10 39.34 34.40
N ARG A 791 6.19 38.36 33.48
CA ARG A 791 5.13 38.01 32.52
C ARG A 791 4.99 36.50 32.38
N ASP A 792 3.80 36.10 31.95
CA ASP A 792 3.52 34.77 31.39
C ASP A 792 4.20 34.66 30.00
N GLU A 793 5.51 34.44 30.01
CA GLU A 793 6.34 34.31 28.81
C GLU A 793 7.45 33.25 29.00
N PRO A 794 7.97 32.59 27.93
CA PRO A 794 9.00 31.55 28.07
C PRO A 794 10.33 32.10 28.60
N ALA A 795 10.59 31.94 29.89
CA ALA A 795 11.74 32.56 30.57
C ALA A 795 13.11 32.14 30.00
N ARG A 796 13.18 31.00 29.28
CA ARG A 796 14.37 30.54 28.55
C ARG A 796 14.72 31.42 27.33
N GLY A 797 13.78 32.20 26.80
CA GLY A 797 14.00 33.16 25.70
C GLY A 797 14.51 34.53 26.16
N LEU A 798 14.51 34.81 27.47
CA LEU A 798 14.96 36.08 28.03
C LEU A 798 16.49 36.15 28.13
N THR A 799 17.05 37.35 28.04
CA THR A 799 18.45 37.59 28.43
C THR A 799 18.60 37.47 29.94
N LEU A 800 19.81 37.18 30.43
CA LEU A 800 20.05 37.04 31.88
C LEU A 800 19.77 38.33 32.64
N SER A 801 20.08 39.49 32.06
CA SER A 801 19.79 40.80 32.67
C SER A 801 18.30 41.15 32.69
N GLU A 802 17.54 40.75 31.65
CA GLU A 802 16.07 40.86 31.64
C GLU A 802 15.46 39.96 32.71
N LEU A 803 15.86 38.68 32.74
CA LEU A 803 15.38 37.69 33.71
C LEU A 803 15.72 38.11 35.15
N GLN A 804 16.95 38.59 35.41
CA GLN A 804 17.35 39.13 36.71
C GLN A 804 16.47 40.31 37.12
N ARG A 805 16.22 41.27 36.21
CA ARG A 805 15.35 42.44 36.50
C ARG A 805 13.92 42.01 36.81
N GLN A 806 13.38 41.05 36.07
CA GLN A 806 12.04 40.50 36.31
C GLN A 806 11.94 39.77 37.65
N ILE A 807 12.91 38.93 37.99
CA ILE A 807 12.95 38.22 39.28
C ILE A 807 13.01 39.24 40.43
N THR A 808 13.93 40.21 40.40
CA THR A 808 14.07 41.23 41.46
C THR A 808 12.82 42.11 41.60
N ALA A 809 12.14 42.45 40.51
CA ALA A 809 10.91 43.24 40.56
C ALA A 809 9.76 42.48 41.26
N VAL A 810 9.58 41.20 40.93
CA VAL A 810 8.58 40.33 41.58
C VAL A 810 8.96 39.99 43.02
N GLU A 811 10.26 39.92 43.33
CA GLU A 811 10.76 39.73 44.69
C GLU A 811 10.30 40.87 45.63
N GLY A 812 10.47 42.13 45.22
CA GLY A 812 10.01 43.27 46.02
C GLY A 812 8.50 43.29 46.27
N VAL A 813 7.71 42.82 45.31
CA VAL A 813 6.25 42.66 45.44
C VAL A 813 5.90 41.55 46.42
N ILE A 814 6.58 40.40 46.36
CA ILE A 814 6.39 39.27 47.28
C ILE A 814 6.72 39.67 48.73
N GLU A 815 7.84 40.36 48.94
CA GLU A 815 8.23 40.84 50.28
C GLU A 815 7.22 41.86 50.82
N THR A 816 6.76 42.80 49.99
CA THR A 816 5.72 43.77 50.37
C THR A 816 4.43 43.06 50.79
N ALA A 817 3.98 42.02 50.07
CA ALA A 817 2.79 41.27 50.45
C ALA A 817 2.92 40.54 51.81
N TYR A 818 4.08 39.96 52.10
CA TYR A 818 4.34 39.33 53.41
C TYR A 818 4.39 40.37 54.55
N ASP A 819 5.01 41.52 54.32
CA ASP A 819 5.16 42.57 55.33
C ASP A 819 3.83 43.27 55.60
N THR A 820 3.00 43.52 54.57
CA THR A 820 1.60 44.01 54.72
C THR A 820 0.70 42.99 55.42
N ALA A 821 0.95 41.69 55.27
CA ALA A 821 0.29 40.63 56.05
C ALA A 821 0.84 40.48 57.50
N GLY A 822 1.88 41.23 57.87
CA GLY A 822 2.52 41.16 59.20
C GLY A 822 3.32 39.88 59.45
N VAL A 823 3.62 39.08 58.41
CA VAL A 823 4.26 37.77 58.55
C VAL A 823 5.79 37.92 58.50
N GLY A 824 6.36 38.21 59.67
CA GLY A 824 7.77 38.53 59.83
C GLY A 824 8.73 37.38 59.52
N GLY A 825 9.99 37.73 59.28
CA GLY A 825 11.06 36.78 58.93
C GLY A 825 11.42 35.75 60.03
N LYS A 826 10.74 35.73 61.18
CA LYS A 826 10.79 34.64 62.15
C LYS A 826 9.68 33.62 61.86
N ASP A 827 8.46 34.09 61.71
CA ASP A 827 7.27 33.27 61.47
C ASP A 827 7.36 32.56 60.11
N ARG A 828 7.92 33.24 59.09
CA ARG A 828 8.30 32.61 57.81
C ARG A 828 9.30 31.45 58.00
N LYS A 829 10.21 31.50 58.97
CA LYS A 829 11.18 30.41 59.23
C LYS A 829 10.52 29.23 59.94
N GLU A 830 9.72 29.51 60.98
CA GLU A 830 9.08 28.48 61.80
C GLU A 830 7.97 27.74 61.03
N THR A 831 7.36 28.39 60.03
CA THR A 831 6.40 27.78 59.07
C THR A 831 7.05 27.23 57.78
N GLY A 832 8.38 27.30 57.63
CA GLY A 832 9.09 26.84 56.42
C GLY A 832 8.88 27.70 55.15
N ARG A 833 8.21 28.86 55.26
CA ARG A 833 7.94 29.82 54.18
C ARG A 833 9.13 30.75 53.83
N ASP A 834 10.19 30.78 54.64
CA ASP A 834 11.45 31.54 54.43
C ASP A 834 12.34 30.92 53.33
N GLY A 835 11.76 30.60 52.17
CA GLY A 835 12.43 29.96 51.03
C GLY A 835 12.11 30.66 49.72
N LYS A 836 13.12 31.20 49.05
CA LYS A 836 12.98 31.82 47.72
C LYS A 836 12.82 30.74 46.65
N TYR A 837 11.62 30.62 46.08
CA TYR A 837 11.32 29.70 44.98
C TYR A 837 11.07 30.44 43.67
N PHE A 838 11.70 29.98 42.59
CA PHE A 838 11.47 30.48 41.24
C PHE A 838 10.94 29.35 40.35
N ARG A 839 10.00 29.65 39.47
CA ARG A 839 9.58 28.75 38.39
C ARG A 839 9.69 29.50 37.07
N PRO A 840 10.48 29.02 36.09
CA PRO A 840 10.51 29.65 34.77
C PRO A 840 9.17 29.44 34.06
N GLY A 841 8.63 30.50 33.44
CA GLY A 841 7.55 30.39 32.47
C GLY A 841 7.92 29.39 31.37
N SER A 842 6.92 28.61 30.92
CA SER A 842 7.03 27.38 30.11
C SER A 842 7.75 26.18 30.74
N GLY A 843 8.26 26.26 31.98
CA GLY A 843 8.89 25.15 32.70
C GLY A 843 10.29 24.75 32.22
N PHE A 844 10.80 25.34 31.13
CA PHE A 844 12.14 25.07 30.60
C PHE A 844 13.20 26.00 31.20
N PHE A 845 14.38 25.45 31.48
CA PHE A 845 15.52 26.17 32.04
C PHE A 845 16.78 26.02 31.16
N SER A 846 17.86 26.71 31.54
CA SER A 846 19.21 26.60 31.00
C SER A 846 20.24 26.57 32.15
N SER A 847 21.49 26.17 31.90
CA SER A 847 22.57 26.20 32.91
C SER A 847 22.73 27.62 33.48
N LYS A 848 22.84 28.62 32.60
CA LYS A 848 22.97 30.03 32.95
C LYS A 848 21.79 30.57 33.79
N MET A 849 20.57 30.10 33.52
CA MET A 849 19.38 30.42 34.34
C MET A 849 19.46 29.80 35.74
N ARG A 850 19.94 28.56 35.87
CA ARG A 850 20.17 27.90 37.18
C ARG A 850 21.23 28.63 37.99
N GLU A 851 22.34 28.99 37.34
CA GLU A 851 23.45 29.74 37.92
C GLU A 851 22.96 31.10 38.44
N LEU A 852 22.30 31.92 37.61
CA LEU A 852 21.69 33.19 38.00
C LEU A 852 20.68 33.02 39.15
N ALA A 853 19.75 32.07 39.06
CA ALA A 853 18.77 31.83 40.13
C ALA A 853 19.46 31.49 41.45
N LYS A 854 20.48 30.62 41.42
CA LYS A 854 21.27 30.25 42.60
C LYS A 854 22.04 31.44 43.18
N GLU A 855 22.63 32.30 42.34
CA GLU A 855 23.33 33.52 42.75
C GLU A 855 22.39 34.52 43.44
N MET A 856 21.15 34.66 42.95
CA MET A 856 20.09 35.46 43.58
C MET A 856 19.50 34.81 44.85
N GLY A 857 19.97 33.62 45.22
CA GLY A 857 19.48 32.85 46.37
C GLY A 857 18.13 32.17 46.14
N TYR A 858 17.69 32.00 44.88
CA TYR A 858 16.48 31.28 44.49
C TYR A 858 16.76 29.79 44.20
N ARG A 859 15.77 28.94 44.49
CA ARG A 859 15.74 27.55 44.02
C ARG A 859 14.68 27.37 42.92
N ILE A 860 15.06 26.75 41.80
CA ILE A 860 14.14 26.44 40.71
C ILE A 860 13.21 25.28 41.11
N VAL A 861 11.90 25.42 40.89
CA VAL A 861 10.89 24.39 41.18
C VAL A 861 10.08 24.07 39.93
N LEU A 862 10.13 22.82 39.47
CA LEU A 862 9.41 22.34 38.27
C LEU A 862 8.42 21.21 38.57
N GLY A 863 8.52 20.60 39.75
CA GLY A 863 7.64 19.50 40.14
C GLY A 863 7.75 18.24 39.27
N GLY A 864 6.77 17.37 39.42
CA GLY A 864 6.78 16.03 38.80
C GLY A 864 5.40 15.40 38.64
N ILE A 865 4.34 16.21 38.74
CA ILE A 865 2.94 15.89 38.48
C ILE A 865 2.34 17.15 37.83
N TYR A 866 2.17 17.13 36.51
CA TYR A 866 1.67 18.26 35.72
C TYR A 866 0.53 17.79 34.82
N PRO A 867 -0.73 18.12 35.13
CA PRO A 867 -1.90 17.63 34.39
C PRO A 867 -2.05 18.16 32.97
N HIS A 868 -1.16 19.06 32.51
CA HIS A 868 -1.35 19.85 31.28
C HIS A 868 -2.62 20.71 31.34
N ASP A 869 -3.00 21.19 32.52
CA ASP A 869 -4.20 22.02 32.76
C ASP A 869 -4.11 23.41 32.11
N ALA A 870 -2.94 23.84 31.67
CA ALA A 870 -2.79 25.01 30.82
C ALA A 870 -3.24 24.77 29.36
N GLN A 871 -3.32 23.51 28.91
CA GLN A 871 -3.71 23.13 27.54
C GLN A 871 -5.03 22.32 27.49
N ILE A 872 -5.33 21.54 28.54
CA ILE A 872 -6.47 20.61 28.60
C ILE A 872 -7.55 21.20 29.50
N GLY A 873 -8.68 21.60 28.89
CA GLY A 873 -9.81 22.23 29.59
C GLY A 873 -10.69 21.32 30.44
N TYR A 874 -10.38 20.03 30.53
CA TYR A 874 -11.25 19.02 31.14
C TYR A 874 -10.83 18.69 32.58
N GLU A 875 -11.47 19.34 33.55
CA GLU A 875 -11.23 19.14 35.00
C GLU A 875 -11.13 17.67 35.45
N TRP A 876 -11.94 16.78 34.88
CA TRP A 876 -11.96 15.35 35.22
C TRP A 876 -10.76 14.58 34.66
N VAL A 877 -10.24 14.97 33.48
CA VAL A 877 -9.02 14.40 32.89
C VAL A 877 -7.83 14.81 33.74
N ASN A 878 -7.75 16.09 34.08
CA ASN A 878 -6.65 16.69 34.83
C ASN A 878 -6.61 16.12 36.27
N ALA A 879 -7.78 16.01 36.93
CA ALA A 879 -7.90 15.33 38.22
C ALA A 879 -7.49 13.85 38.13
N ARG A 880 -7.92 13.10 37.10
CA ARG A 880 -7.54 11.70 36.87
C ARG A 880 -6.04 11.53 36.61
N HIS A 881 -5.40 12.47 35.90
CA HIS A 881 -3.94 12.51 35.72
C HIS A 881 -3.24 12.65 37.08
N ILE A 882 -3.57 13.70 37.86
CA ILE A 882 -2.94 13.97 39.16
C ILE A 882 -3.10 12.74 40.06
N LEU A 883 -4.33 12.27 40.24
CA LEU A 883 -4.65 11.11 41.07
C LEU A 883 -4.06 9.79 40.53
N GLY A 884 -3.58 9.76 39.29
CA GLY A 884 -2.84 8.67 38.66
C GLY A 884 -1.30 8.78 38.77
N MET A 885 -0.77 9.85 39.37
CA MET A 885 0.67 10.11 39.57
C MET A 885 1.08 10.50 41.01
N VAL A 886 0.11 10.79 41.89
CA VAL A 886 0.36 11.21 43.29
C VAL A 886 1.12 10.17 44.11
N ARG A 887 2.14 10.67 44.83
CA ARG A 887 3.11 9.89 45.62
C ARG A 887 3.75 10.81 46.68
N PRO A 888 4.18 10.29 47.85
CA PRO A 888 4.83 11.11 48.87
C PRO A 888 6.08 11.78 48.31
N GLY A 889 6.29 13.06 48.63
CA GLY A 889 7.38 13.88 48.10
C GLY A 889 7.05 14.55 46.76
N GLY A 890 5.94 14.18 46.11
CA GLY A 890 5.50 14.77 44.86
C GLY A 890 5.16 16.26 44.98
N ILE A 891 5.20 16.95 43.85
CA ILE A 891 4.83 18.36 43.71
C ILE A 891 3.88 18.45 42.51
N ILE A 892 2.66 18.90 42.78
CA ILE A 892 1.58 19.09 41.81
C ILE A 892 1.64 20.52 41.27
N ILE A 893 1.53 20.66 39.95
CA ILE A 893 1.38 21.94 39.25
C ILE A 893 -0.10 22.11 38.86
N CYS A 894 -0.67 23.28 39.13
CA CYS A 894 -1.94 23.75 38.56
C CYS A 894 -1.81 25.24 38.21
N HIS A 895 -2.70 25.79 37.38
CA HIS A 895 -2.65 27.20 36.94
C HIS A 895 -3.88 27.98 37.42
N ASP A 896 -3.67 29.16 38.01
CA ASP A 896 -4.71 30.03 38.58
C ASP A 896 -5.68 30.54 37.49
N ARG A 897 -5.13 31.01 36.36
CA ARG A 897 -5.85 31.65 35.24
C ARG A 897 -6.67 30.67 34.37
N ARG A 898 -7.27 29.63 34.96
CA ARG A 898 -8.06 28.60 34.28
C ARG A 898 -9.34 28.30 35.07
N SER A 899 -10.50 28.52 34.47
CA SER A 899 -11.81 28.35 35.13
C SER A 899 -12.07 26.90 35.62
N TRP A 900 -11.44 25.91 35.01
CA TRP A 900 -11.51 24.50 35.41
C TRP A 900 -10.61 24.12 36.58
N THR A 901 -9.66 24.97 37.02
CA THR A 901 -8.74 24.64 38.13
C THR A 901 -9.50 24.48 39.45
N VAL A 902 -10.50 25.32 39.72
CA VAL A 902 -11.35 25.23 40.92
C VAL A 902 -12.10 23.89 40.96
N GLY A 903 -12.72 23.50 39.85
CA GLY A 903 -13.45 22.23 39.73
C GLY A 903 -12.54 20.99 39.76
N MET A 904 -11.34 21.08 39.21
CA MET A 904 -10.29 20.07 39.35
C MET A 904 -9.86 19.90 40.81
N LEU A 905 -9.56 21.00 41.53
CA LEU A 905 -9.11 20.94 42.93
C LEU A 905 -10.19 20.36 43.85
N ARG A 906 -11.47 20.73 43.65
CA ARG A 906 -12.64 20.12 44.32
C ARG A 906 -12.77 18.60 44.11
N ARG A 907 -12.10 18.01 43.11
CA ARG A 907 -12.02 16.55 42.90
C ARG A 907 -10.72 15.93 43.43
N VAL A 908 -9.62 16.69 43.40
CA VAL A 908 -8.28 16.21 43.76
C VAL A 908 -8.04 16.24 45.27
N LEU A 909 -8.36 17.34 45.95
CA LEU A 909 -8.05 17.53 47.37
C LEU A 909 -8.78 16.53 48.30
N PRO A 910 -10.10 16.27 48.16
CA PRO A 910 -10.78 15.32 49.04
C PRO A 910 -10.25 13.88 48.85
N GLU A 911 -9.90 13.50 47.62
CA GLU A 911 -9.35 12.18 47.31
C GLU A 911 -7.89 12.02 47.79
N LEU A 912 -7.10 13.11 47.80
CA LEU A 912 -5.78 13.12 48.43
C LEU A 912 -5.90 12.92 49.95
N ARG A 913 -6.78 13.69 50.60
CA ARG A 913 -7.08 13.59 52.03
C ARG A 913 -7.56 12.19 52.40
N ARG A 914 -8.50 11.61 51.63
CA ARG A 914 -9.00 10.23 51.79
C ARG A 914 -7.92 9.16 51.59
N ARG A 915 -6.92 9.41 50.74
CA ARG A 915 -5.72 8.54 50.60
C ARG A 915 -4.69 8.74 51.72
N GLY A 916 -4.95 9.63 52.67
CA GLY A 916 -4.07 9.97 53.79
C GLY A 916 -2.91 10.87 53.41
N TYR A 917 -3.03 11.67 52.34
CA TYR A 917 -2.06 12.71 52.00
C TYR A 917 -2.35 14.01 52.75
N ARG A 918 -1.29 14.68 53.19
CA ARG A 918 -1.32 16.06 53.69
C ARG A 918 -0.78 16.99 52.59
N VAL A 919 -1.59 17.96 52.18
CA VAL A 919 -1.32 18.86 51.04
C VAL A 919 -0.71 20.17 51.56
N VAL A 920 0.49 20.50 51.10
CA VAL A 920 1.31 21.59 51.67
C VAL A 920 1.95 22.50 50.63
N GLY A 921 2.52 23.63 51.07
CA GLY A 921 3.43 24.43 50.26
C GLY A 921 4.80 23.79 50.05
N VAL A 922 5.54 24.23 49.03
CA VAL A 922 6.90 23.75 48.71
C VAL A 922 7.89 24.03 49.83
N GLY A 923 7.74 25.18 50.50
CA GLY A 923 8.53 25.55 51.68
C GLY A 923 8.40 24.51 52.80
N GLU A 924 7.16 24.14 53.15
CA GLU A 924 6.91 23.13 54.18
C GLU A 924 7.43 21.74 53.76
N LEU A 925 7.18 21.31 52.52
CA LEU A 925 7.68 20.02 52.02
C LEU A 925 9.21 19.91 52.09
N THR A 926 9.93 21.00 51.77
CA THR A 926 11.40 21.03 51.83
C THR A 926 11.97 21.23 53.25
N TRP A 927 11.17 21.78 54.16
CA TRP A 927 11.45 21.85 55.60
C TRP A 927 11.30 20.47 56.26
N THR A 928 10.15 19.79 56.08
CA THR A 928 9.87 18.45 56.62
C THR A 928 10.87 17.38 56.14
N THR A 929 11.45 17.55 54.94
CA THR A 929 12.44 16.64 54.36
C THR A 929 13.90 17.01 54.68
N GLY A 930 14.15 18.04 55.50
CA GLY A 930 15.49 18.48 55.89
C GLY A 930 16.33 19.15 54.79
N HIS A 931 15.91 19.05 53.52
CA HIS A 931 16.59 19.67 52.36
C HIS A 931 16.88 21.17 52.57
N TYR A 932 15.97 21.88 53.24
CA TYR A 932 16.12 23.29 53.58
C TYR A 932 17.39 23.59 54.41
N ARG A 933 17.68 22.78 55.44
CA ARG A 933 18.88 22.93 56.28
C ARG A 933 20.17 22.66 55.49
N TYR A 934 20.18 21.60 54.69
CA TYR A 934 21.33 21.23 53.85
C TYR A 934 21.70 22.34 52.86
N TRP A 935 20.69 22.87 52.15
CA TRP A 935 20.88 23.91 51.14
C TRP A 935 21.36 25.24 51.77
N ARG A 936 20.77 25.68 52.89
CA ARG A 936 21.15 26.94 53.54
C ARG A 936 22.57 26.94 54.11
N HIS A 937 23.07 25.80 54.60
CA HIS A 937 24.44 25.72 55.13
C HIS A 937 25.52 25.90 54.06
N HIS A 938 25.31 25.39 52.84
CA HIS A 938 26.31 25.45 51.75
C HIS A 938 26.44 26.83 51.07
N HIS A 939 25.62 27.81 51.43
CA HIS A 939 25.61 29.15 50.82
C HIS A 939 26.00 30.27 51.81
N ARG A 940 26.61 29.93 52.96
CA ARG A 940 27.10 30.92 53.96
C ARG A 940 28.59 31.26 53.87
N SER A 941 29.35 30.58 53.02
CA SER A 941 30.78 30.83 52.81
C SER A 941 31.03 31.93 51.77
N ASN A 942 31.07 33.19 52.22
CA ASN A 942 31.50 34.34 51.43
C ASN A 942 33.04 34.46 51.47
N PRO A 943 33.78 34.45 50.34
CA PRO A 943 35.25 34.36 50.36
C PRO A 943 35.99 35.64 50.79
N TYR A 944 35.31 36.78 51.00
CA TYR A 944 35.95 38.05 51.36
C TYR A 944 35.86 38.41 52.86
N ASN A 945 36.44 37.55 53.72
CA ASN A 945 37.18 38.04 54.88
C ASN A 945 38.08 36.94 55.48
N SER A 946 39.26 37.33 55.96
CA SER A 946 40.19 36.50 56.75
C SER A 946 40.93 37.39 57.74
N PRO A 947 41.36 36.84 58.89
CA PRO A 947 42.77 36.45 58.92
C PRO A 947 43.05 35.05 59.49
N VAL A 948 44.17 34.52 59.01
CA VAL A 948 44.91 33.32 59.42
C VAL A 948 45.06 33.17 60.93
N HIS A 949 44.91 31.96 61.49
CA HIS A 949 45.84 31.40 62.50
C HIS A 949 45.75 29.87 62.66
N HIS A 950 46.91 29.30 63.02
CA HIS A 950 47.33 27.93 63.34
C HIS A 950 46.36 26.71 63.32
N CYS A 951 46.78 25.71 62.53
CA CYS A 951 47.13 24.34 62.95
C CYS A 951 46.67 23.86 64.35
N GLY A 952 45.85 22.80 64.38
CA GLY A 952 45.51 22.04 65.57
C GLY A 952 45.32 20.56 65.26
N ARG A 953 46.34 19.73 65.56
CA ARG A 953 46.27 18.25 65.46
C ARG A 953 45.56 17.69 66.69
N PHE A 954 44.53 16.87 66.52
CA PHE A 954 44.07 15.94 67.55
C PHE A 954 43.79 14.56 66.98
N GLN A 955 44.04 13.52 67.78
CA GLN A 955 43.98 12.11 67.41
C GLN A 955 42.76 11.41 68.05
N SER A 956 42.68 10.09 67.85
CA SER A 956 41.68 9.15 68.36
C SER A 956 41.56 9.16 69.90
N ASP A 957 40.48 8.64 70.50
CA ASP A 957 40.33 7.19 70.79
C ASP A 957 38.86 6.75 70.98
N ILE A 958 38.40 5.59 70.45
CA ILE A 958 38.26 4.25 71.09
C ILE A 958 37.19 4.27 72.24
N VAL A 959 36.12 3.46 72.27
CA VAL A 959 36.05 1.98 72.42
C VAL A 959 34.82 1.33 71.72
N SER A 960 35.08 0.12 71.19
CA SER A 960 34.25 -1.05 70.77
C SER A 960 32.79 -1.22 71.24
N GLN A 961 31.95 -2.12 70.68
CA GLN A 961 32.14 -3.42 69.97
C GLN A 961 30.94 -3.63 68.97
N THR A 962 30.61 -4.73 68.25
CA THR A 962 30.91 -6.19 68.30
C THR A 962 31.25 -6.79 66.90
N HIS A 963 31.18 -8.13 66.77
CA HIS A 963 31.35 -8.96 65.55
C HIS A 963 30.00 -9.19 64.81
N ILE A 964 29.85 -9.81 63.62
CA ILE A 964 30.43 -11.08 63.09
C ILE A 964 30.64 -11.10 61.54
N SER A 965 31.86 -11.48 61.17
CA SER A 965 32.40 -12.31 60.06
C SER A 965 31.79 -12.49 58.63
N TYR A 966 32.73 -12.37 57.69
CA TYR A 966 32.91 -12.71 56.24
C TYR A 966 32.62 -14.19 55.81
N PRO A 967 32.62 -14.62 54.49
CA PRO A 967 33.73 -14.36 53.52
C PRO A 967 33.58 -14.47 51.96
N LEU A 968 34.70 -14.16 51.27
CA LEU A 968 35.14 -14.40 49.85
C LEU A 968 34.50 -13.53 48.71
N VAL A 969 35.13 -12.96 47.64
CA VAL A 969 36.43 -13.08 46.86
C VAL A 969 36.26 -13.79 45.48
N PRO A 970 36.86 -13.37 44.33
CA PRO A 970 37.42 -12.05 43.88
C PRO A 970 37.19 -11.66 42.36
N ASN A 971 37.77 -10.51 41.93
CA ASN A 971 38.33 -10.23 40.56
C ASN A 971 37.37 -10.09 39.33
N PRO A 972 37.87 -9.64 38.13
CA PRO A 972 39.03 -8.78 37.81
C PRO A 972 38.79 -7.66 36.75
N THR A 973 39.69 -6.65 36.69
CA THR A 973 40.02 -5.82 35.49
C THR A 973 38.92 -4.97 34.81
N HIS A 974 39.18 -3.94 33.97
CA HIS A 974 40.40 -3.51 33.24
C HIS A 974 40.63 -1.99 33.33
N ARG A 975 41.78 -1.48 32.84
CA ARG A 975 42.15 -0.05 32.85
C ARG A 975 41.62 0.71 31.61
N HIS A 976 41.21 1.97 31.81
CA HIS A 976 41.27 3.02 30.78
C HIS A 976 42.58 3.83 30.93
N PRO A 977 43.18 4.32 29.82
CA PRO A 977 44.18 5.39 29.83
C PRO A 977 43.54 6.77 29.54
N ASP A 978 44.19 7.85 30.02
CA ASP A 978 43.79 9.24 29.76
C ASP A 978 44.26 9.76 28.38
N PRO A 979 43.61 10.82 27.82
CA PRO A 979 43.92 11.36 26.50
C PRO A 979 44.86 12.59 26.51
N LEU A 980 45.90 12.54 25.66
CA LEU A 980 46.72 13.67 25.22
C LEU A 980 47.21 13.38 23.77
N SER A 981 47.39 14.34 22.84
CA SER A 981 46.98 15.77 22.78
C SER A 981 47.32 16.38 21.39
N GLN A 982 46.87 17.63 21.16
CA GLN A 982 47.44 18.64 20.22
C GLN A 982 47.14 18.57 18.70
N LEU A 983 46.70 19.73 18.17
CA LEU A 983 46.89 20.29 16.80
C LEU A 983 46.22 19.56 15.61
N GLN A 984 45.80 20.22 14.52
CA GLN A 984 45.86 21.65 14.14
C GLN A 984 44.66 22.06 13.24
N THR A 985 44.38 23.36 13.10
CA THR A 985 43.33 23.92 12.21
C THR A 985 43.85 24.16 10.78
N PRO A 986 42.95 24.33 9.79
CA PRO A 986 42.62 25.70 9.33
C PRO A 986 41.12 25.94 9.02
N SER A 987 40.79 27.19 8.71
CA SER A 987 39.43 27.72 8.52
C SER A 987 38.85 27.52 7.10
N PRO A 988 37.51 27.55 6.93
CA PRO A 988 36.86 27.57 5.61
C PRO A 988 36.58 29.00 5.09
N SER A 989 36.53 29.15 3.76
CA SER A 989 35.85 30.26 3.06
C SER A 989 35.36 29.80 1.67
N PRO A 990 34.24 30.31 1.13
CA PRO A 990 33.50 29.64 0.04
C PRO A 990 33.67 30.25 -1.35
N THR A 991 33.43 29.44 -2.39
CA THR A 991 33.00 29.90 -3.73
C THR A 991 32.23 28.81 -4.50
N THR A 992 31.60 29.19 -5.62
CA THR A 992 30.52 28.48 -6.34
C THR A 992 30.99 27.85 -7.68
N PRO A 993 30.13 27.22 -8.53
CA PRO A 993 30.51 26.07 -9.38
C PRO A 993 31.05 26.47 -10.78
N PRO A 994 31.38 25.50 -11.65
CA PRO A 994 30.39 24.88 -12.55
C PRO A 994 30.08 23.41 -12.24
#